data_AF-A0A933HU71-F1
#
_entry.id   AF-A0A933HU71-F1
#
_cell.length_a   1.000
_cell.length_b   1.000
_cell.length_c   1.000
_cell.angle_alpha   90.00
_cell.angle_beta   90.00
_cell.angle_gamma   90.00
#
_symmetry.space_group_name_H-M   'P 1'
#
loop_
_entity.id
_entity.type
_entity.pdbx_description
1 polymer ?
#
loop_
_entity_poly.entity_id
_entity_poly.type
_entity_poly.pdbx_seq_one_letter_code
_entity_poly.pdbx_strand_id
1 'polypeptide(L)'
;MKRFVAGVLAAVLVALAPGFQGYRAFGQTISAGASAGKAPVSVPVTVVPTRIGNLPVQYNPSLPSGLGLPALGAPAVTPSVDPVLPHAAPAAAVPAAVPVVPVAVPGLPTIAVPGLPVPVAGLLAAPKSHETAGPDTEALSTREVLTTGAERLFQAKDDAERRQTLSDLFTGKVRAVADLSGPVPNFAPDGNTLPKAVRDGALPGIEFATPADGTQGSLQAVSVPEFEAVAVDTAKPETDRKKAVETISSQPGPETDASLRRIADSNPQGGSSDYEVHRQALRALADRGVILSLRPVSPGHAQQILAKLSQNKPNLAIFDYDDTLAHFQESIAPETAQALLEAQRSGTQPLILTDRPDEPGDSGQVTILDSLGRMTNEQKAGVAVISSKGTRSLVYDGRTEARVIRQVSVRWTQAEIEAIKAAALAVVERYGKGDFDGVEEKLTSYSYMRVLPLGLPKADVKAAAQLMEDGLKARGVDVYVVGRTAKDPANPPYLVLSRIDKSIGVSWARTHLGFIGRMRDLARFGVAGKLFGKLAGLLGALRGKEVPVSKMLIVGDQFFDDRVTDRDMLKAAPGALALSVGGKADPRLDNIYVWPTDGGPASTEILKGIAAKPASDFNKGAVTALFISRTFSIASFILTSIAYPFLAAPAVGWAVYGVLMALGPLAAIATGPLNGNMADKLSARNSMVLNMAVRAVLTLMLPAFAYFGILNFWTLLLSSIANGWVLSAIMTTENAYIRRLAGKHQGTVMAMGAVHYVSMQAVLGLILGIGTIIDKWNPMIAFLISAAVHGLLLVPYLWFTMPNDAPPAKTAAGTPQPLKARVKAWLDQVRQGGRPAFEALVPGFLRQYWKEALIFAASIAAYSFLHSPIPIALALFYWVWNSDTVRSVRRGDTREVSEREKEIALTLKENAAADLVDRAEIERLKAEKAAGWEARVAELEGVIAKRAGQSKDLKSEGKRWSLRQFATIIFSSLQAAVTYPFQNFALPLMAVTLVGQAGKALLLGKLTGALFFGTLIANSSQVKLPDVRIPLIGRFPAQRLIQAGVLALAATWVYTGLAPGSLLAAAVAVAAAAGLMWLASHITQKGWIKFLGLGLLAVWLPFLVWTTPALVPFMSVQTALFLTMLIYGMFSGPAIVSFSTYMQTNTKKTDLGKVFGTSSSFINTSTSMGYGLLSLGAGMLTTAFPTLLVPIGIAYALAALAFWRAPRRMPGLPENAVQKPDRQ
;
A
#
# COMPACT_ATOMS: atom_id res chain seq x y z
N MET A 1 -11.79 -30.93 -12.29
CA MET A 1 -10.34 -30.73 -12.06
C MET A 1 -9.68 -31.97 -11.45
N LYS A 2 -10.10 -32.50 -10.30
CA LYS A 2 -9.56 -33.77 -9.75
C LYS A 2 -9.56 -34.94 -10.76
N ARG A 3 -10.67 -35.17 -11.47
CA ARG A 3 -10.78 -36.19 -12.53
C ARG A 3 -9.91 -35.90 -13.77
N PHE A 4 -9.68 -34.62 -14.10
CA PHE A 4 -8.82 -34.21 -15.21
C PHE A 4 -7.34 -34.40 -14.89
N VAL A 5 -6.92 -34.02 -13.66
CA VAL A 5 -5.56 -34.23 -13.16
C VAL A 5 -5.26 -35.73 -13.03
N ALA A 6 -6.20 -36.52 -12.52
CA ALA A 6 -6.07 -37.98 -12.48
C ALA A 6 -5.98 -38.61 -13.87
N GLY A 7 -6.78 -38.12 -14.84
CA GLY A 7 -6.73 -38.59 -16.23
C GLY A 7 -5.44 -38.23 -16.97
N VAL A 8 -4.90 -37.02 -16.75
CA VAL A 8 -3.62 -36.59 -17.32
C VAL A 8 -2.45 -37.35 -16.68
N LEU A 9 -2.46 -37.55 -15.36
CA LEU A 9 -1.45 -38.37 -14.67
C LEU A 9 -1.49 -39.83 -15.11
N ALA A 10 -2.69 -40.41 -15.31
CA ALA A 10 -2.84 -41.77 -15.82
C ALA A 10 -2.34 -41.87 -17.27
N ALA A 11 -2.69 -40.91 -18.14
CA ALA A 11 -2.23 -40.89 -19.53
C ALA A 11 -0.70 -40.70 -19.65
N VAL A 12 -0.11 -39.86 -18.79
CA VAL A 12 1.34 -39.65 -18.71
C VAL A 12 2.05 -40.89 -18.14
N LEU A 13 1.49 -41.54 -17.11
CA LEU A 13 2.03 -42.79 -16.57
C LEU A 13 1.97 -43.94 -17.60
N VAL A 14 0.92 -44.01 -18.42
CA VAL A 14 0.77 -44.99 -19.52
C VAL A 14 1.73 -44.68 -20.67
N ALA A 15 1.96 -43.41 -20.98
CA ALA A 15 2.91 -42.99 -22.02
C ALA A 15 4.40 -43.15 -21.62
N LEU A 16 4.70 -43.25 -20.32
CA LEU A 16 6.06 -43.31 -19.78
C LEU A 16 6.53 -44.72 -19.38
N ALA A 17 5.71 -45.77 -19.57
CA ALA A 17 6.12 -47.14 -19.30
C ALA A 17 6.99 -47.70 -20.45
N PRO A 18 8.24 -48.14 -20.21
CA PRO A 18 9.08 -48.69 -21.27
C PRO A 18 8.65 -50.12 -21.63
N GLY A 19 8.36 -50.36 -22.91
CA GLY A 19 8.24 -51.69 -23.49
C GLY A 19 6.89 -52.41 -23.32
N PHE A 20 6.68 -53.43 -24.18
CA PHE A 20 5.47 -54.27 -24.26
C PHE A 20 5.13 -54.99 -22.93
N GLN A 21 6.09 -55.10 -22.01
CA GLN A 21 5.90 -55.71 -20.69
C GLN A 21 5.17 -54.80 -19.69
N GLY A 22 5.31 -53.47 -19.79
CA GLY A 22 4.55 -52.53 -18.97
C GLY A 22 3.05 -52.57 -19.26
N TYR A 23 2.69 -52.79 -20.54
CA TYR A 23 1.30 -53.02 -20.97
C TYR A 23 0.72 -54.34 -20.41
N ARG A 24 1.52 -55.41 -20.35
CA ARG A 24 1.10 -56.68 -19.74
C ARG A 24 0.92 -56.57 -18.23
N ALA A 25 1.83 -55.90 -17.51
CA ALA A 25 1.71 -55.74 -16.05
C ALA A 25 0.51 -54.86 -15.67
N PHE A 26 0.24 -53.78 -16.42
CA PHE A 26 -0.94 -52.94 -16.20
C PHE A 26 -2.25 -53.67 -16.58
N GLY A 27 -2.24 -54.43 -17.69
CA GLY A 27 -3.35 -55.29 -18.09
C GLY A 27 -3.63 -56.43 -17.10
N GLN A 28 -2.58 -57.02 -16.51
CA GLN A 28 -2.67 -58.04 -15.46
C GLN A 28 -3.17 -57.45 -14.13
N THR A 29 -2.84 -56.20 -13.81
CA THR A 29 -3.32 -55.53 -12.59
C THR A 29 -4.81 -55.14 -12.71
N ILE A 30 -5.27 -54.79 -13.91
CA ILE A 30 -6.69 -54.52 -14.20
C ILE A 30 -7.51 -55.81 -14.25
N SER A 31 -6.96 -56.90 -14.81
CA SER A 31 -7.65 -58.20 -14.86
C SER A 31 -7.63 -58.95 -13.52
N ALA A 32 -6.59 -58.80 -12.70
CA ALA A 32 -6.54 -59.33 -11.33
C ALA A 32 -7.49 -58.60 -10.36
N GLY A 33 -7.92 -57.38 -10.70
CA GLY A 33 -8.94 -56.62 -9.95
C GLY A 33 -10.36 -57.21 -10.04
N ALA A 34 -10.60 -58.22 -10.90
CA ALA A 34 -11.91 -58.84 -11.10
C ALA A 34 -12.07 -60.22 -10.42
N SER A 35 -11.04 -60.77 -9.77
CA SER A 35 -11.18 -62.03 -9.03
C SER A 35 -10.23 -62.08 -7.82
N ALA A 36 -10.73 -61.58 -6.69
CA ALA A 36 -10.02 -61.67 -5.41
C ALA A 36 -10.14 -63.10 -4.84
N GLY A 37 -9.09 -63.90 -5.02
CA GLY A 37 -8.87 -65.17 -4.33
C GLY A 37 -7.42 -65.26 -3.84
N LYS A 38 -7.26 -65.47 -2.53
CA LYS A 38 -5.99 -65.43 -1.78
C LYS A 38 -4.91 -66.38 -2.34
N ALA A 39 -3.82 -65.85 -2.87
CA ALA A 39 -2.51 -66.53 -2.92
C ALA A 39 -1.36 -65.49 -3.06
N PRO A 40 -0.21 -65.70 -2.40
CA PRO A 40 0.94 -64.79 -2.50
C PRO A 40 1.72 -65.02 -3.80
N VAL A 41 1.84 -63.98 -4.63
CA VAL A 41 2.71 -63.98 -5.81
C VAL A 41 4.09 -63.47 -5.40
N SER A 42 5.10 -64.34 -5.41
CA SER A 42 6.50 -63.97 -5.27
C SER A 42 7.06 -63.48 -6.62
N VAL A 43 7.50 -62.22 -6.68
CA VAL A 43 8.24 -61.68 -7.84
C VAL A 43 9.74 -61.77 -7.55
N PRO A 44 10.56 -62.37 -8.42
CA PRO A 44 12.01 -62.42 -8.22
C PRO A 44 12.62 -61.05 -8.50
N VAL A 45 13.35 -60.51 -7.51
CA VAL A 45 14.16 -59.30 -7.65
C VAL A 45 15.55 -59.71 -8.16
N THR A 46 15.82 -59.47 -9.43
CA THR A 46 17.19 -59.55 -9.98
C THR A 46 17.93 -58.26 -9.61
N VAL A 47 18.81 -58.35 -8.62
CA VAL A 47 19.74 -57.26 -8.26
C VAL A 47 20.88 -57.26 -9.27
N VAL A 48 20.95 -56.24 -10.12
CA VAL A 48 22.15 -55.95 -10.94
C VAL A 48 23.06 -55.02 -10.12
N PRO A 49 24.29 -55.42 -9.78
CA PRO A 49 25.19 -54.55 -9.03
C PRO A 49 25.86 -53.55 -9.98
N THR A 50 25.51 -52.27 -9.86
CA THR A 50 26.33 -51.17 -10.40
C THR A 50 27.49 -50.90 -9.44
N ARG A 51 28.66 -51.47 -9.74
CA ARG A 51 29.94 -51.00 -9.16
C ARG A 51 30.18 -49.56 -9.64
N ILE A 52 30.01 -48.60 -8.74
CA ILE A 52 30.57 -47.25 -8.91
C ILE A 52 32.08 -47.40 -8.72
N GLY A 53 32.84 -47.26 -9.82
CA GLY A 53 34.29 -47.22 -9.77
C GLY A 53 34.78 -45.95 -9.07
N ASN A 54 35.60 -46.11 -8.05
CA ASN A 54 36.40 -45.03 -7.47
C ASN A 54 37.36 -44.50 -8.55
N LEU A 55 37.05 -43.35 -9.15
CA LEU A 55 38.06 -42.54 -9.85
C LEU A 55 38.75 -41.66 -8.79
N PRO A 56 40.09 -41.70 -8.66
CA PRO A 56 40.80 -40.76 -7.82
C PRO A 56 40.83 -39.39 -8.50
N VAL A 57 39.94 -38.48 -8.10
CA VAL A 57 40.13 -37.05 -8.37
C VAL A 57 41.13 -36.55 -7.34
N GLN A 58 42.42 -36.56 -7.68
CA GLN A 58 43.43 -35.85 -6.91
C GLN A 58 43.18 -34.34 -7.04
N TYR A 59 42.50 -33.77 -6.05
CA TYR A 59 42.45 -32.33 -5.82
C TYR A 59 43.77 -31.96 -5.12
N ASN A 60 44.69 -31.32 -5.83
CA ASN A 60 45.95 -30.84 -5.24
C ASN A 60 45.78 -29.36 -4.81
N PRO A 61 45.72 -29.03 -3.52
CA PRO A 61 45.53 -27.65 -3.06
C PRO A 61 46.89 -26.99 -2.83
N SER A 62 47.67 -26.74 -3.88
CA SER A 62 48.81 -25.82 -3.79
C SER A 62 48.33 -24.40 -4.13
N LEU A 63 48.03 -23.61 -3.10
CA LEU A 63 47.87 -22.15 -3.19
C LEU A 63 49.19 -21.54 -3.67
N PRO A 64 49.24 -20.80 -4.80
CA PRO A 64 50.41 -20.00 -5.12
C PRO A 64 50.41 -18.76 -4.22
N SER A 65 51.36 -18.73 -3.29
CA SER A 65 51.76 -17.53 -2.56
C SER A 65 52.37 -16.53 -3.55
N GLY A 66 51.55 -15.60 -4.05
CA GLY A 66 52.01 -14.51 -4.91
C GLY A 66 50.86 -13.78 -5.60
N LEU A 67 50.26 -12.80 -4.92
CA LEU A 67 49.38 -11.80 -5.54
C LEU A 67 50.23 -10.81 -6.35
N GLY A 68 50.72 -11.25 -7.52
CA GLY A 68 51.23 -10.39 -8.58
C GLY A 68 50.19 -10.30 -9.70
N LEU A 69 49.68 -9.10 -9.95
CA LEU A 69 48.82 -8.80 -11.11
C LEU A 69 49.59 -9.11 -12.41
N PRO A 70 49.14 -10.02 -13.29
CA PRO A 70 49.78 -10.20 -14.58
C PRO A 70 49.22 -9.18 -15.59
N ALA A 71 50.13 -8.50 -16.27
CA ALA A 71 49.84 -7.65 -17.42
C ALA A 71 49.24 -8.48 -18.57
N LEU A 72 48.27 -7.88 -19.27
CA LEU A 72 47.58 -8.44 -20.42
C LEU A 72 48.55 -8.61 -21.61
N GLY A 73 49.04 -9.83 -21.83
CA GLY A 73 49.65 -10.27 -23.08
C GLY A 73 48.72 -11.24 -23.82
N ALA A 74 48.48 -10.99 -25.11
CA ALA A 74 47.64 -11.83 -25.97
C ALA A 74 48.34 -13.15 -26.32
N PRO A 75 47.64 -14.30 -26.38
CA PRO A 75 48.19 -15.51 -26.97
C PRO A 75 47.71 -15.66 -28.42
N ALA A 76 48.66 -15.75 -29.34
CA ALA A 76 48.47 -16.34 -30.66
C ALA A 76 48.99 -17.79 -30.62
N VAL A 77 48.17 -18.75 -31.06
CA VAL A 77 48.61 -20.09 -31.46
C VAL A 77 47.78 -20.47 -32.69
N THR A 78 48.45 -20.59 -33.83
CA THR A 78 47.94 -21.20 -35.07
C THR A 78 48.45 -22.63 -35.20
N PRO A 79 47.72 -23.55 -35.83
CA PRO A 79 48.27 -24.83 -36.27
C PRO A 79 48.84 -24.73 -37.69
N SER A 80 49.96 -25.42 -37.93
CA SER A 80 50.71 -25.52 -39.17
C SER A 80 50.08 -26.50 -40.18
N VAL A 81 49.95 -26.09 -41.44
CA VAL A 81 50.02 -26.97 -42.62
C VAL A 81 50.60 -26.16 -43.81
N ASP A 82 51.73 -26.61 -44.35
CA ASP A 82 52.35 -26.16 -45.63
C ASP A 82 51.55 -26.71 -46.84
N PRO A 83 51.47 -26.03 -48.02
CA PRO A 83 52.63 -25.97 -48.94
C PRO A 83 52.80 -24.74 -49.88
N VAL A 84 54.07 -24.46 -50.20
CA VAL A 84 54.70 -24.16 -51.53
C VAL A 84 54.34 -22.86 -52.32
N LEU A 85 55.29 -21.89 -52.27
CA LEU A 85 55.88 -20.97 -53.30
C LEU A 85 54.99 -20.06 -54.22
N PRO A 86 55.52 -18.97 -54.86
CA PRO A 86 56.41 -17.88 -54.39
C PRO A 86 56.02 -16.45 -54.90
N HIS A 87 56.80 -15.44 -54.47
CA HIS A 87 56.95 -14.04 -55.00
C HIS A 87 55.88 -13.00 -54.60
N ALA A 88 56.18 -11.75 -54.20
CA ALA A 88 57.41 -10.97 -54.07
C ALA A 88 57.21 -9.83 -53.03
N ALA A 89 58.30 -9.45 -52.34
CA ALA A 89 58.45 -8.23 -51.52
C ALA A 89 58.55 -6.97 -52.45
N PRO A 90 58.59 -5.69 -51.99
CA PRO A 90 59.23 -5.23 -50.75
C PRO A 90 58.65 -4.00 -50.00
N ALA A 91 59.19 -3.80 -48.78
CA ALA A 91 59.50 -2.54 -48.07
C ALA A 91 58.37 -1.50 -47.82
N ALA A 92 58.27 -0.77 -46.71
CA ALA A 92 59.26 -0.28 -45.77
C ALA A 92 58.60 0.25 -44.47
N ALA A 93 59.47 0.48 -43.47
CA ALA A 93 59.43 1.55 -42.47
C ALA A 93 58.42 1.48 -41.30
N VAL A 94 58.97 1.10 -40.15
CA VAL A 94 58.60 1.61 -38.82
C VAL A 94 58.97 3.11 -38.77
N PRO A 95 58.13 3.97 -38.16
CA PRO A 95 58.64 4.68 -36.99
C PRO A 95 57.61 4.84 -35.85
N ALA A 96 58.16 4.68 -34.64
CA ALA A 96 58.04 5.51 -33.45
C ALA A 96 56.70 6.07 -32.97
N ALA A 97 56.50 5.87 -31.67
CA ALA A 97 55.48 6.45 -30.80
C ALA A 97 55.44 7.98 -30.81
N VAL A 98 54.23 8.53 -30.67
CA VAL A 98 53.93 9.94 -30.36
C VAL A 98 52.70 9.98 -29.41
N PRO A 99 52.60 10.97 -28.50
CA PRO A 99 52.02 10.80 -27.17
C PRO A 99 50.57 11.28 -27.04
N VAL A 100 50.00 10.99 -25.85
CA VAL A 100 48.68 11.42 -25.41
C VAL A 100 48.64 12.94 -25.21
N VAL A 101 47.82 13.62 -26.01
CA VAL A 101 47.42 15.03 -25.83
C VAL A 101 46.05 15.05 -25.15
N PRO A 102 45.85 15.82 -24.05
CA PRO A 102 44.52 16.08 -23.51
C PRO A 102 43.82 17.18 -24.33
N VAL A 103 42.61 16.88 -24.82
CA VAL A 103 41.75 17.83 -25.52
C VAL A 103 41.14 18.80 -24.51
N ALA A 104 41.49 20.08 -24.65
CA ALA A 104 40.82 21.20 -23.99
C ALA A 104 39.56 21.59 -24.78
N VAL A 105 38.45 21.82 -24.08
CA VAL A 105 37.23 22.42 -24.64
C VAL A 105 37.22 23.91 -24.28
N PRO A 106 37.18 24.86 -25.24
CA PRO A 106 37.16 26.29 -24.93
C PRO A 106 35.73 26.81 -24.69
N GLY A 107 35.58 27.65 -23.66
CA GLY A 107 34.49 28.63 -23.56
C GLY A 107 33.53 28.43 -22.39
N LEU A 108 33.83 29.05 -21.23
CA LEU A 108 32.88 29.65 -20.27
C LEU A 108 33.71 30.41 -19.20
N PRO A 109 33.30 31.62 -18.76
CA PRO A 109 34.14 32.51 -17.97
C PRO A 109 34.18 32.12 -16.48
N THR A 110 35.39 32.21 -15.92
CA THR A 110 35.71 32.06 -14.50
C THR A 110 35.30 33.33 -13.73
N ILE A 111 34.42 33.19 -12.73
CA ILE A 111 34.27 34.18 -11.66
C ILE A 111 35.13 33.72 -10.50
N ALA A 112 36.15 34.51 -10.16
CA ALA A 112 37.03 34.30 -9.02
C ALA A 112 36.40 34.84 -7.74
N VAL A 113 36.53 34.10 -6.63
CA VAL A 113 36.43 34.64 -5.27
C VAL A 113 37.63 34.14 -4.47
N PRO A 114 38.49 35.02 -3.91
CA PRO A 114 39.71 34.65 -3.19
C PRO A 114 39.51 34.59 -1.67
N GLY A 115 40.36 33.79 -0.99
CA GLY A 115 40.87 34.13 0.36
C GLY A 115 40.45 33.26 1.56
N LEU A 116 41.31 32.28 1.88
CA LEU A 116 41.84 31.75 3.17
C LEU A 116 41.43 32.40 4.53
N PRO A 117 41.73 31.83 5.74
CA PRO A 117 42.18 30.48 6.15
C PRO A 117 41.46 29.90 7.42
N VAL A 118 41.89 28.72 7.89
CA VAL A 118 41.53 27.95 9.12
C VAL A 118 42.50 28.36 10.27
N PRO A 119 42.15 28.41 11.60
CA PRO A 119 42.11 27.21 12.47
C PRO A 119 41.24 27.22 13.77
N VAL A 120 41.35 26.07 14.44
CA VAL A 120 40.66 25.46 15.60
C VAL A 120 40.77 26.22 16.94
N ALA A 121 39.74 26.09 17.79
CA ALA A 121 39.72 25.98 19.27
C ALA A 121 38.92 27.05 20.07
N GLY A 122 38.01 26.59 20.93
CA GLY A 122 37.79 27.17 22.27
C GLY A 122 36.50 27.95 22.55
N LEU A 123 35.82 27.52 23.62
CA LEU A 123 35.08 28.32 24.62
C LEU A 123 33.64 28.80 24.32
N LEU A 124 32.71 28.02 24.88
CA LEU A 124 31.67 28.43 25.84
C LEU A 124 31.46 29.94 26.04
N ALA A 125 30.34 30.47 25.53
CA ALA A 125 29.59 31.57 26.14
C ALA A 125 28.14 31.57 25.63
N ALA A 126 27.17 31.47 26.55
CA ALA A 126 25.75 31.59 26.27
C ALA A 126 25.33 33.08 26.23
N PRO A 127 24.39 33.50 25.35
CA PRO A 127 23.82 34.83 25.41
C PRO A 127 22.65 34.90 26.40
N LYS A 128 22.69 35.95 27.23
CA LYS A 128 21.66 36.40 28.18
C LYS A 128 20.34 36.72 27.46
N SER A 129 19.22 36.31 28.05
CA SER A 129 17.87 36.80 27.70
C SER A 129 17.36 37.74 28.79
N HIS A 130 16.66 38.78 28.34
CA HIS A 130 16.03 39.82 29.16
C HIS A 130 14.74 39.30 29.81
N GLU A 131 14.60 39.60 31.10
CA GLU A 131 13.39 39.45 31.93
C GLU A 131 12.29 40.45 31.56
N THR A 132 11.03 40.03 31.68
CA THR A 132 9.91 40.83 32.23
C THR A 132 8.94 39.89 32.98
N ALA A 133 8.64 40.25 34.24
CA ALA A 133 7.82 39.55 35.25
C ALA A 133 6.29 39.71 35.02
N GLY A 134 5.33 38.94 35.57
CA GLY A 134 5.21 37.85 36.59
C GLY A 134 3.78 37.23 36.49
N PRO A 135 3.16 36.57 37.51
CA PRO A 135 3.64 36.09 38.81
C PRO A 135 3.52 34.55 39.06
N ASP A 136 4.49 34.05 39.81
CA ASP A 136 4.51 33.00 40.85
C ASP A 136 3.82 31.63 40.64
N THR A 137 4.61 30.69 40.11
CA THR A 137 4.78 29.35 40.71
C THR A 137 6.23 28.93 40.45
N GLU A 138 7.12 29.10 41.44
CA GLU A 138 8.53 28.71 41.32
C GLU A 138 8.65 27.18 41.14
N ALA A 139 8.99 26.76 39.91
CA ALA A 139 9.43 25.41 39.66
C ALA A 139 10.88 25.27 40.17
N LEU A 140 11.09 24.44 41.19
CA LEU A 140 12.42 24.09 41.71
C LEU A 140 13.36 23.72 40.56
N SER A 141 14.53 24.34 40.54
CA SER A 141 15.50 24.12 39.48
C SER A 141 15.95 22.65 39.47
N THR A 142 16.20 22.07 38.29
CA THR A 142 16.73 20.70 38.16
C THR A 142 17.99 20.49 39.00
N ARG A 143 18.76 21.56 39.22
CA ARG A 143 19.92 21.53 40.11
C ARG A 143 19.53 21.30 41.57
N GLU A 144 18.52 21.99 42.11
CA GLU A 144 18.04 21.75 43.47
C GLU A 144 17.46 20.35 43.66
N VAL A 145 16.63 19.88 42.73
CA VAL A 145 16.04 18.52 42.80
C VAL A 145 17.15 17.45 42.83
N LEU A 146 18.20 17.62 42.02
CA LEU A 146 19.34 16.72 42.01
C LEU A 146 20.19 16.83 43.28
N THR A 147 20.35 18.04 43.84
CA THR A 147 21.18 18.26 45.03
C THR A 147 20.49 17.70 46.28
N THR A 148 19.20 17.99 46.47
CA THR A 148 18.40 17.45 47.59
C THR A 148 18.19 15.94 47.48
N GLY A 149 18.05 15.42 46.25
CA GLY A 149 17.99 13.98 46.00
C GLY A 149 19.30 13.27 46.34
N ALA A 150 20.44 13.87 46.02
CA ALA A 150 21.76 13.34 46.35
C ALA A 150 22.02 13.36 47.88
N GLU A 151 21.62 14.43 48.58
CA GLU A 151 21.71 14.49 50.05
C GLU A 151 20.85 13.43 50.73
N ARG A 152 19.61 13.22 50.27
CA ARG A 152 18.75 12.14 50.79
C ARG A 152 19.32 10.76 50.51
N LEU A 153 19.99 10.58 49.37
CA LEU A 153 20.66 9.32 49.06
C LEU A 153 21.85 9.04 49.99
N PHE A 154 22.60 10.09 50.36
CA PHE A 154 23.69 10.01 51.32
C PHE A 154 23.21 9.78 52.75
N GLN A 155 22.03 10.30 53.11
CA GLN A 155 21.45 10.16 54.45
C GLN A 155 20.56 8.92 54.62
N ALA A 156 20.25 8.20 53.54
CA ALA A 156 19.44 6.99 53.58
C ALA A 156 20.12 5.89 54.40
N LYS A 157 19.39 5.37 55.39
CA LYS A 157 19.91 4.51 56.46
C LYS A 157 20.03 3.05 56.04
N ASP A 158 19.31 2.66 55.00
CA ASP A 158 19.35 1.31 54.44
C ASP A 158 19.18 1.28 52.91
N ASP A 159 19.37 0.10 52.33
CA ASP A 159 19.33 -0.12 50.88
C ASP A 159 17.93 0.01 50.28
N ALA A 160 16.87 -0.16 51.08
CA ALA A 160 15.49 0.01 50.60
C ALA A 160 15.19 1.51 50.42
N GLU A 161 15.58 2.33 51.39
CA GLU A 161 15.45 3.79 51.34
C GLU A 161 16.32 4.42 50.24
N ARG A 162 17.54 3.90 50.01
CA ARG A 162 18.37 4.31 48.86
C ARG A 162 17.74 3.95 47.51
N ARG A 163 17.19 2.75 47.36
CA ARG A 163 16.54 2.31 46.12
C ARG A 163 15.27 3.12 45.85
N GLN A 164 14.51 3.44 46.89
CA GLN A 164 13.33 4.28 46.79
C GLN A 164 13.71 5.72 46.40
N THR A 165 14.74 6.29 47.04
CA THR A 165 15.23 7.63 46.73
C THR A 165 15.79 7.73 45.31
N LEU A 166 16.55 6.73 44.84
CA LEU A 166 16.99 6.64 43.43
C LEU A 166 15.80 6.51 42.48
N SER A 167 14.83 5.67 42.81
CA SER A 167 13.62 5.51 42.00
C SER A 167 12.88 6.83 41.88
N ASP A 168 12.72 7.58 42.96
CA ASP A 168 12.01 8.86 42.95
C ASP A 168 12.78 9.95 42.18
N LEU A 169 14.12 9.97 42.27
CA LEU A 169 15.02 10.81 41.47
C LEU A 169 14.91 10.55 39.96
N PHE A 170 14.83 9.29 39.54
CA PHE A 170 14.78 8.92 38.12
C PHE A 170 13.36 8.87 37.54
N THR A 171 12.33 8.77 38.39
CA THR A 171 10.93 8.72 37.94
C THR A 171 10.19 10.04 38.11
N GLY A 172 10.81 11.05 38.72
CA GLY A 172 10.27 12.42 38.83
C GLY A 172 9.05 12.53 39.76
N LYS A 173 8.87 11.58 40.69
CA LYS A 173 7.75 11.60 41.63
C LYS A 173 8.08 12.43 42.87
N VAL A 174 7.60 13.68 42.91
CA VAL A 174 7.45 14.43 44.17
C VAL A 174 5.99 14.31 44.60
N ARG A 175 5.74 13.68 45.75
CA ARG A 175 4.39 13.69 46.38
C ARG A 175 4.25 14.92 47.27
N ALA A 176 3.20 15.70 47.04
CA ALA A 176 2.67 16.62 48.04
C ALA A 176 2.15 15.81 49.23
N VAL A 177 2.58 16.18 50.44
CA VAL A 177 2.09 15.62 51.70
C VAL A 177 0.75 16.28 52.00
N ALA A 178 -0.32 15.50 52.01
CA ALA A 178 -1.57 15.86 52.66
C ALA A 178 -1.92 14.72 53.59
N ASP A 179 -1.96 15.01 54.88
CA ASP A 179 -2.50 14.11 55.89
C ASP A 179 -3.34 14.92 56.89
N LEU A 180 -4.25 14.20 57.53
CA LEU A 180 -4.96 14.48 58.79
C LEU A 180 -6.34 15.13 58.76
N SER A 181 -7.36 14.27 58.73
CA SER A 181 -8.47 14.17 59.72
C SER A 181 -9.45 13.11 59.21
N GLY A 182 -9.99 12.13 59.92
CA GLY A 182 -10.10 11.67 61.31
C GLY A 182 -11.27 10.65 61.31
N PRO A 183 -11.39 9.66 62.23
CA PRO A 183 -12.24 8.47 62.01
C PRO A 183 -13.64 8.52 62.66
N VAL A 184 -14.44 7.46 62.36
CA VAL A 184 -15.55 6.84 63.16
C VAL A 184 -17.01 7.16 62.68
N PRO A 185 -18.03 6.25 62.73
CA PRO A 185 -18.11 4.77 62.65
C PRO A 185 -19.24 4.20 61.73
N ASN A 186 -19.20 2.87 61.57
CA ASN A 186 -20.26 1.92 61.16
C ASN A 186 -21.72 2.26 61.51
N PHE A 187 -22.63 2.01 60.57
CA PHE A 187 -23.95 1.39 60.82
C PHE A 187 -24.38 0.55 59.61
N ALA A 188 -24.60 -0.75 59.82
CA ALA A 188 -25.54 -1.56 59.07
C ALA A 188 -26.85 -1.61 59.89
N PRO A 189 -28.02 -1.68 59.24
CA PRO A 189 -28.75 -2.94 59.36
C PRO A 189 -29.52 -3.37 58.10
N ASP A 190 -29.79 -4.67 58.09
CA ASP A 190 -30.60 -5.45 57.17
C ASP A 190 -32.04 -4.93 56.99
N GLY A 191 -32.63 -5.23 55.83
CA GLY A 191 -34.02 -4.90 55.54
C GLY A 191 -34.58 -5.61 54.30
N ASN A 192 -34.71 -6.93 54.39
CA ASN A 192 -35.52 -7.75 53.49
C ASN A 192 -37.00 -7.33 53.57
N THR A 193 -37.64 -7.05 52.42
CA THR A 193 -39.00 -7.48 52.00
C THR A 193 -39.65 -6.47 51.04
N LEU A 194 -39.83 -6.87 49.77
CA LEU A 194 -40.86 -6.28 48.88
C LEU A 194 -41.53 -7.40 48.06
N PRO A 195 -42.85 -7.34 47.86
CA PRO A 195 -43.66 -8.48 47.43
C PRO A 195 -43.75 -8.69 45.91
N LYS A 196 -44.18 -9.92 45.62
CA LYS A 196 -44.29 -10.62 44.35
C LYS A 196 -45.63 -10.31 43.65
N ALA A 197 -45.66 -9.30 42.79
CA ALA A 197 -46.66 -9.07 41.72
C ALA A 197 -46.13 -7.89 40.89
N VAL A 198 -45.69 -8.02 39.65
CA VAL A 198 -46.50 -8.26 38.44
C VAL A 198 -45.59 -8.98 37.45
N ARG A 199 -45.72 -10.31 37.39
CA ARG A 199 -45.36 -11.12 36.22
C ARG A 199 -46.64 -11.20 35.39
N ASP A 200 -46.48 -11.15 34.07
CA ASP A 200 -47.46 -11.48 33.03
C ASP A 200 -48.07 -10.28 32.31
N GLY A 201 -47.41 -9.91 31.21
CA GLY A 201 -47.91 -8.99 30.18
C GLY A 201 -47.23 -9.33 28.85
N ALA A 202 -47.67 -10.42 28.22
CA ALA A 202 -47.16 -10.90 26.93
C ALA A 202 -47.80 -10.12 25.76
N LEU A 203 -46.98 -9.69 24.80
CA LEU A 203 -47.41 -9.30 23.45
C LEU A 203 -46.71 -10.24 22.45
N PRO A 204 -47.42 -10.82 21.46
CA PRO A 204 -46.84 -11.77 20.53
C PRO A 204 -46.27 -11.09 19.28
N GLY A 205 -45.13 -11.61 18.82
CA GLY A 205 -44.71 -11.49 17.41
C GLY A 205 -43.47 -10.64 17.17
N ILE A 206 -42.29 -11.21 17.39
CA ILE A 206 -41.09 -11.12 16.53
C ILE A 206 -40.24 -12.36 16.87
N GLU A 207 -40.13 -13.31 15.93
CA GLU A 207 -39.18 -14.43 16.03
C GLU A 207 -37.78 -13.96 15.65
N PHE A 208 -36.87 -13.89 16.62
CA PHE A 208 -35.43 -13.85 16.36
C PHE A 208 -34.82 -15.23 16.59
N ALA A 209 -34.10 -15.71 15.58
CA ALA A 209 -33.39 -16.98 15.59
C ALA A 209 -32.38 -17.07 16.76
N THR A 210 -32.60 -18.06 17.63
CA THR A 210 -31.69 -18.46 18.71
C THR A 210 -30.46 -19.19 18.14
N PRO A 211 -29.22 -18.81 18.50
CA PRO A 211 -28.07 -19.69 18.34
C PRO A 211 -28.03 -20.71 19.47
N ALA A 212 -27.80 -21.97 19.12
CA ALA A 212 -27.60 -23.07 20.05
C ALA A 212 -26.19 -22.97 20.68
N ASP A 213 -26.11 -22.51 21.93
CA ASP A 213 -25.11 -22.95 22.90
C ASP A 213 -25.61 -22.63 24.33
N GLY A 214 -25.92 -23.70 25.07
CA GLY A 214 -26.63 -23.68 26.35
C GLY A 214 -25.76 -23.28 27.55
N THR A 215 -25.42 -22.01 27.66
CA THR A 215 -25.01 -21.40 28.93
C THR A 215 -25.93 -20.22 29.25
N GLN A 216 -27.12 -20.51 29.77
CA GLN A 216 -27.92 -19.53 30.51
C GLN A 216 -27.27 -19.30 31.88
N GLY A 217 -26.13 -18.61 31.89
CA GLY A 217 -25.80 -17.77 33.04
C GLY A 217 -26.88 -16.70 33.11
N SER A 218 -27.48 -16.51 34.28
CA SER A 218 -28.37 -15.39 34.54
C SER A 218 -27.75 -14.12 33.94
N LEU A 219 -28.43 -13.49 32.99
CA LEU A 219 -28.09 -12.14 32.53
C LEU A 219 -28.29 -11.22 33.75
N GLN A 220 -27.29 -11.17 34.62
CA GLN A 220 -27.14 -10.06 35.54
C GLN A 220 -27.15 -8.83 34.66
N ALA A 221 -28.16 -8.00 34.84
CA ALA A 221 -28.24 -6.71 34.18
C ALA A 221 -26.97 -5.96 34.52
N VAL A 222 -26.03 -5.95 33.57
CA VAL A 222 -24.74 -5.28 33.72
C VAL A 222 -25.07 -3.83 34.06
N SER A 223 -24.57 -3.38 35.19
CA SER A 223 -24.93 -2.10 35.79
C SER A 223 -24.30 -0.93 35.01
N VAL A 224 -24.89 0.26 35.06
CA VAL A 224 -24.32 1.49 34.45
C VAL A 224 -22.81 1.66 34.78
N PRO A 225 -22.34 1.46 36.03
CA PRO A 225 -20.92 1.55 36.37
C PRO A 225 -19.99 0.59 35.60
N GLU A 226 -20.47 -0.62 35.24
CA GLU A 226 -19.66 -1.59 34.51
C GLU A 226 -19.47 -1.17 33.05
N PHE A 227 -20.52 -0.67 32.40
CA PHE A 227 -20.39 -0.10 31.06
C PHE A 227 -19.59 1.19 31.06
N GLU A 228 -19.70 2.01 32.11
CA GLU A 228 -18.88 3.20 32.28
C GLU A 228 -17.39 2.84 32.35
N ALA A 229 -17.04 1.83 33.15
CA ALA A 229 -15.67 1.31 33.25
C ALA A 229 -15.14 0.84 31.88
N VAL A 230 -15.97 0.19 31.06
CA VAL A 230 -15.61 -0.18 29.68
C VAL A 230 -15.40 1.06 28.82
N ALA A 231 -16.29 2.06 28.89
CA ALA A 231 -16.23 3.26 28.05
C ALA A 231 -14.98 4.12 28.34
N VAL A 232 -14.51 4.17 29.59
CA VAL A 232 -13.33 4.97 29.99
C VAL A 232 -12.00 4.20 29.89
N ASP A 233 -12.02 2.88 29.73
CA ASP A 233 -10.81 2.05 29.60
C ASP A 233 -10.16 2.22 28.21
N THR A 234 -9.10 3.01 28.16
CA THR A 234 -8.35 3.31 26.93
C THR A 234 -7.64 2.09 26.33
N ALA A 235 -7.51 0.98 27.07
CA ALA A 235 -6.99 -0.28 26.53
C ALA A 235 -8.03 -1.05 25.71
N LYS A 236 -9.33 -0.72 25.82
CA LYS A 236 -10.39 -1.33 25.02
C LYS A 236 -10.50 -0.71 23.63
N PRO A 237 -10.91 -1.48 22.60
CA PRO A 237 -11.18 -0.95 21.27
C PRO A 237 -12.25 0.17 21.30
N GLU A 238 -12.05 1.21 20.49
CA GLU A 238 -13.00 2.34 20.37
C GLU A 238 -14.44 1.89 20.09
N THR A 239 -14.62 0.85 19.29
CA THR A 239 -15.94 0.29 18.95
C THR A 239 -16.68 -0.22 20.18
N ASP A 240 -15.96 -0.89 21.08
CA ASP A 240 -16.55 -1.49 22.28
C ASP A 240 -16.91 -0.40 23.28
N ARG A 241 -16.05 0.63 23.39
CA ARG A 241 -16.26 1.81 24.23
C ARG A 241 -17.47 2.63 23.77
N LYS A 242 -17.62 2.86 22.47
CA LYS A 242 -18.80 3.54 21.88
C LYS A 242 -20.08 2.74 22.10
N LYS A 243 -20.02 1.41 21.94
CA LYS A 243 -21.17 0.53 22.22
C LYS A 243 -21.56 0.56 23.70
N ALA A 244 -20.60 0.69 24.61
CA ALA A 244 -20.89 0.87 26.03
C ALA A 244 -21.63 2.20 26.28
N VAL A 245 -21.21 3.30 25.65
CA VAL A 245 -21.93 4.59 25.71
C VAL A 245 -23.36 4.48 25.17
N GLU A 246 -23.54 3.82 24.03
CA GLU A 246 -24.87 3.57 23.44
C GLU A 246 -25.75 2.78 24.41
N THR A 247 -25.20 1.74 25.04
CA THR A 247 -25.92 0.92 26.03
C THR A 247 -26.33 1.76 27.24
N ILE A 248 -25.43 2.59 27.78
CA ILE A 248 -25.73 3.51 28.88
C ILE A 248 -26.84 4.49 28.46
N SER A 249 -26.76 5.09 27.27
CA SER A 249 -27.73 6.06 26.78
C SER A 249 -29.16 5.53 26.67
N SER A 250 -29.31 4.22 26.45
CA SER A 250 -30.61 3.53 26.40
C SER A 250 -31.27 3.36 27.76
N GLN A 251 -30.54 3.54 28.86
CA GLN A 251 -31.08 3.41 30.22
C GLN A 251 -31.69 4.73 30.70
N PRO A 252 -32.92 4.71 31.27
CA PRO A 252 -33.54 5.91 31.81
C PRO A 252 -32.93 6.32 33.16
N GLY A 253 -33.12 7.58 33.54
CA GLY A 253 -32.83 8.07 34.89
C GLY A 253 -31.56 8.93 35.03
N PRO A 254 -31.42 9.63 36.17
CA PRO A 254 -30.37 10.61 36.41
C PRO A 254 -28.96 10.00 36.53
N GLU A 255 -28.85 8.74 36.95
CA GLU A 255 -27.55 8.05 37.02
C GLU A 255 -26.94 7.84 35.62
N THR A 256 -27.77 7.61 34.60
CA THR A 256 -27.33 7.58 33.20
C THR A 256 -26.73 8.91 32.79
N ASP A 257 -27.39 10.03 33.11
CA ASP A 257 -26.90 11.37 32.76
C ASP A 257 -25.59 11.68 33.49
N ALA A 258 -25.48 11.29 34.77
CA ALA A 258 -24.26 11.41 35.55
C ALA A 258 -23.11 10.57 34.95
N SER A 259 -23.38 9.33 34.55
CA SER A 259 -22.41 8.44 33.91
C SER A 259 -21.93 8.96 32.55
N LEU A 260 -22.85 9.41 31.68
CA LEU A 260 -22.48 10.00 30.40
C LEU A 260 -21.61 11.26 30.57
N ARG A 261 -21.85 12.08 31.61
CA ARG A 261 -20.99 13.22 31.96
C ARG A 261 -19.61 12.77 32.40
N ARG A 262 -19.51 11.81 33.31
CA ARG A 262 -18.23 11.24 33.76
C ARG A 262 -17.43 10.65 32.60
N ILE A 263 -18.09 9.97 31.66
CA ILE A 263 -17.44 9.47 30.44
C ILE A 263 -16.92 10.62 29.60
N ALA A 264 -17.73 11.65 29.33
CA ALA A 264 -17.32 12.82 28.55
C ALA A 264 -16.11 13.58 29.16
N ASP A 265 -16.04 13.62 30.49
CA ASP A 265 -14.99 14.29 31.25
C ASP A 265 -13.73 13.43 31.42
N SER A 266 -13.80 12.13 31.13
CA SER A 266 -12.68 11.19 31.33
C SER A 266 -11.51 11.43 30.35
N ASN A 267 -10.29 11.06 30.73
CA ASN A 267 -9.10 11.07 29.86
C ASN A 267 -8.92 12.34 28.99
N PRO A 268 -8.84 13.56 29.57
CA PRO A 268 -8.75 14.82 28.82
C PRO A 268 -7.56 14.86 27.84
N GLN A 269 -6.44 14.24 28.21
CA GLN A 269 -5.22 14.13 27.40
C GLN A 269 -5.22 12.95 26.42
N GLY A 270 -6.36 12.26 26.27
CA GLY A 270 -6.53 11.12 25.39
C GLY A 270 -6.31 11.42 23.90
N GLY A 271 -6.21 10.34 23.12
CA GLY A 271 -6.01 10.40 21.66
C GLY A 271 -7.30 10.62 20.89
N SER A 272 -7.26 10.36 19.58
CA SER A 272 -8.43 10.51 18.70
C SER A 272 -9.61 9.62 19.10
N SER A 273 -9.34 8.38 19.51
CA SER A 273 -10.39 7.42 19.90
C SER A 273 -11.10 7.84 21.18
N ASP A 274 -10.38 8.40 22.15
CA ASP A 274 -10.99 8.94 23.38
C ASP A 274 -11.93 10.11 23.05
N TYR A 275 -11.47 11.03 22.18
CA TYR A 275 -12.27 12.17 21.76
C TYR A 275 -13.62 11.74 21.14
N GLU A 276 -13.61 10.70 20.31
CA GLU A 276 -14.82 10.20 19.65
C GLU A 276 -15.77 9.44 20.60
N VAL A 277 -15.24 8.79 21.65
CA VAL A 277 -16.07 8.21 22.72
C VAL A 277 -16.75 9.33 23.52
N HIS A 278 -16.03 10.40 23.85
CA HIS A 278 -16.61 11.55 24.55
C HIS A 278 -17.65 12.28 23.71
N ARG A 279 -17.39 12.47 22.40
CA ARG A 279 -18.39 13.00 21.46
C ARG A 279 -19.66 12.17 21.51
N GLN A 280 -19.57 10.84 21.50
CA GLN A 280 -20.73 9.97 21.57
C GLN A 280 -21.52 10.15 22.88
N ALA A 281 -20.83 10.28 24.01
CA ALA A 281 -21.49 10.50 25.31
C ALA A 281 -22.20 11.86 25.38
N LEU A 282 -21.56 12.90 24.84
CA LEU A 282 -22.13 14.25 24.75
C LEU A 282 -23.30 14.33 23.77
N ARG A 283 -23.28 13.56 22.68
CA ARG A 283 -24.45 13.40 21.78
C ARG A 283 -25.63 12.77 22.50
N ALA A 284 -25.39 11.68 23.23
CA ALA A 284 -26.43 11.01 24.02
C ALA A 284 -27.06 11.93 25.08
N LEU A 285 -26.26 12.77 25.74
CA LEU A 285 -26.77 13.82 26.63
C LEU A 285 -27.60 14.87 25.89
N ALA A 286 -27.15 15.30 24.71
CA ALA A 286 -27.86 16.29 23.89
C ALA A 286 -29.23 15.78 23.43
N ASP A 287 -29.34 14.49 23.09
CA ASP A 287 -30.61 13.82 22.73
C ASP A 287 -31.59 13.77 23.92
N ARG A 288 -31.07 13.88 25.15
CA ARG A 288 -31.83 13.97 26.41
C ARG A 288 -32.06 15.42 26.86
N GLY A 289 -31.81 16.39 25.99
CA GLY A 289 -32.01 17.83 26.27
C GLY A 289 -30.85 18.51 26.99
N VAL A 290 -29.76 17.78 27.30
CA VAL A 290 -28.57 18.31 27.96
C VAL A 290 -27.48 18.58 26.93
N ILE A 291 -27.45 19.79 26.38
CA ILE A 291 -26.46 20.16 25.35
C ILE A 291 -25.22 20.74 26.04
N LEU A 292 -24.10 20.00 25.97
CA LEU A 292 -22.78 20.44 26.44
C LEU A 292 -21.83 20.54 25.24
N SER A 293 -20.86 21.45 25.34
CA SER A 293 -19.85 21.63 24.28
C SER A 293 -18.88 20.44 24.26
N LEU A 294 -18.37 20.14 23.07
CA LEU A 294 -17.12 19.41 22.93
C LEU A 294 -15.99 20.16 23.65
N ARG A 295 -15.08 19.40 24.24
CA ARG A 295 -13.83 19.91 24.81
C ARG A 295 -12.77 20.09 23.71
N PRO A 296 -11.72 20.90 23.94
CA PRO A 296 -10.57 20.96 23.05
C PRO A 296 -9.90 19.59 22.84
N VAL A 297 -9.40 19.33 21.63
CA VAL A 297 -8.55 18.17 21.37
C VAL A 297 -7.24 18.29 22.16
N SER A 298 -6.61 17.17 22.51
CA SER A 298 -5.28 17.20 23.13
C SER A 298 -4.23 17.72 22.13
N PRO A 299 -3.09 18.29 22.58
CA PRO A 299 -2.01 18.71 21.67
C PRO A 299 -1.52 17.59 20.75
N GLY A 300 -1.43 16.35 21.27
CA GLY A 300 -1.07 15.18 20.47
C GLY A 300 -2.09 14.86 19.38
N HIS A 301 -3.39 15.01 19.65
CA HIS A 301 -4.44 14.83 18.65
C HIS A 301 -4.47 15.98 17.64
N ALA A 302 -4.26 17.23 18.06
CA ALA A 302 -4.10 18.38 17.17
C ALA A 302 -2.96 18.15 16.17
N GLN A 303 -1.79 17.70 16.63
CA GLN A 303 -0.66 17.36 15.76
C GLN A 303 -0.99 16.22 14.76
N GLN A 304 -1.80 15.23 15.17
CA GLN A 304 -2.29 14.21 14.24
C GLN A 304 -3.22 14.80 13.17
N ILE A 305 -4.07 15.78 13.51
CA ILE A 305 -4.92 16.50 12.55
C ILE A 305 -4.06 17.32 11.59
N LEU A 306 -3.06 18.07 12.07
CA LEU A 306 -2.12 18.83 11.23
C LEU A 306 -1.32 17.90 10.30
N ALA A 307 -0.84 16.77 10.80
CA ALA A 307 -0.16 15.77 9.99
C ALA A 307 -1.09 15.22 8.89
N LYS A 308 -2.35 14.90 9.22
CA LYS A 308 -3.36 14.49 8.23
C LYS A 308 -3.64 15.58 7.21
N LEU A 309 -3.74 16.85 7.60
CA LEU A 309 -3.92 17.99 6.70
C LEU A 309 -2.72 18.17 5.76
N SER A 310 -1.49 18.02 6.25
CA SER A 310 -0.28 18.10 5.40
C SER A 310 -0.21 16.97 4.37
N GLN A 311 -0.64 15.76 4.75
CA GLN A 311 -0.63 14.56 3.90
C GLN A 311 -1.79 14.53 2.90
N ASN A 312 -2.98 14.90 3.36
CA ASN A 312 -4.24 14.88 2.62
C ASN A 312 -4.80 16.29 2.51
N LYS A 313 -4.04 17.16 1.84
CA LYS A 313 -4.38 18.58 1.70
C LYS A 313 -5.83 18.78 1.22
N PRO A 314 -6.58 19.69 1.87
CA PRO A 314 -7.88 20.08 1.37
C PRO A 314 -7.70 20.83 0.05
N ASN A 315 -8.63 20.65 -0.88
CA ASN A 315 -8.66 21.43 -2.11
C ASN A 315 -9.21 22.84 -1.83
N LEU A 316 -10.13 22.95 -0.86
CA LEU A 316 -10.78 24.18 -0.44
C LEU A 316 -10.76 24.26 1.10
N ALA A 317 -10.26 25.36 1.63
CA ALA A 317 -10.30 25.65 3.06
C ALA A 317 -11.03 26.99 3.28
N ILE A 318 -12.14 26.96 4.00
CA ILE A 318 -13.00 28.11 4.26
C ILE A 318 -12.80 28.53 5.72
N PHE A 319 -12.50 29.80 5.92
CA PHE A 319 -12.26 30.39 7.24
C PHE A 319 -13.29 31.49 7.47
N ASP A 320 -13.92 31.50 8.63
CA ASP A 320 -14.53 32.74 9.12
C ASP A 320 -13.45 33.82 9.35
N TYR A 321 -13.87 35.08 9.38
CA TYR A 321 -12.97 36.19 9.63
C TYR A 321 -12.91 36.58 11.11
N ASP A 322 -14.03 37.03 11.66
CA ASP A 322 -14.11 37.57 13.02
C ASP A 322 -13.94 36.47 14.05
N ASP A 323 -13.11 36.74 15.06
CA ASP A 323 -12.68 35.82 16.12
C ASP A 323 -12.10 34.47 15.64
N THR A 324 -11.86 34.34 14.33
CA THR A 324 -11.28 33.16 13.67
C THR A 324 -9.93 33.49 13.02
N LEU A 325 -9.87 34.45 12.09
CA LEU A 325 -8.62 34.90 11.48
C LEU A 325 -8.04 36.15 12.17
N ALA A 326 -8.90 36.99 12.73
CA ALA A 326 -8.58 38.20 13.49
C ALA A 326 -9.68 38.46 14.53
N HIS A 327 -9.40 39.21 15.58
CA HIS A 327 -10.43 39.59 16.54
C HIS A 327 -11.50 40.47 15.85
N PHE A 328 -12.73 40.46 16.38
CA PHE A 328 -13.83 41.30 15.89
C PHE A 328 -13.39 42.76 15.68
N GLN A 329 -13.73 43.32 14.51
CA GLN A 329 -13.37 44.65 14.00
C GLN A 329 -11.88 44.95 13.80
N GLU A 330 -10.98 43.98 13.98
CA GLU A 330 -9.55 44.19 13.76
C GLU A 330 -9.09 43.85 12.33
N SER A 331 -7.88 44.30 11.99
CA SER A 331 -7.18 43.90 10.76
C SER A 331 -6.48 42.56 10.93
N ILE A 332 -6.30 41.85 9.82
CA ILE A 332 -5.58 40.57 9.82
C ILE A 332 -4.11 40.75 10.23
N ALA A 333 -3.62 39.86 11.09
CA ALA A 333 -2.20 39.83 11.47
C ALA A 333 -1.31 39.45 10.27
N PRO A 334 -0.12 40.05 10.10
CA PRO A 334 0.80 39.73 9.01
C PRO A 334 1.16 38.24 8.92
N GLU A 335 1.32 37.57 10.06
CA GLU A 335 1.65 36.15 10.16
C GLU A 335 0.51 35.26 9.62
N THR A 336 -0.74 35.59 9.94
CA THR A 336 -1.93 34.89 9.44
C THR A 336 -2.06 35.09 7.92
N ALA A 337 -1.84 36.32 7.44
CA ALA A 337 -1.85 36.63 6.02
C ALA A 337 -0.77 35.87 5.23
N GLN A 338 0.42 35.72 5.82
CA GLN A 338 1.50 34.93 5.25
C GLN A 338 1.15 33.43 5.22
N ALA A 339 0.56 32.90 6.30
CA ALA A 339 0.15 31.51 6.37
C ALA A 339 -0.95 31.16 5.34
N LEU A 340 -1.87 32.09 5.05
CA LEU A 340 -2.86 31.95 3.96
C LEU A 340 -2.18 31.80 2.59
N LEU A 341 -1.18 32.65 2.30
CA LEU A 341 -0.41 32.57 1.06
C LEU A 341 0.38 31.26 0.95
N GLU A 342 0.98 30.80 2.04
CA GLU A 342 1.72 29.54 2.08
C GLU A 342 0.81 28.33 1.86
N ALA A 343 -0.38 28.30 2.49
CA ALA A 343 -1.39 27.28 2.23
C ALA A 343 -1.81 27.27 0.75
N GLN A 344 -1.98 28.46 0.15
CA GLN A 344 -2.27 28.64 -1.29
C GLN A 344 -1.18 28.04 -2.18
N ARG A 345 0.08 28.40 -1.94
CA ARG A 345 1.23 27.89 -2.69
C ARG A 345 1.40 26.37 -2.53
N SER A 346 0.86 25.81 -1.46
CA SER A 346 0.88 24.40 -1.17
C SER A 346 -0.18 23.57 -1.92
N GLY A 347 -1.09 24.23 -2.65
CA GLY A 347 -2.13 23.63 -3.49
C GLY A 347 -3.55 23.66 -2.90
N THR A 348 -3.73 24.17 -1.69
CA THR A 348 -5.04 24.38 -1.07
C THR A 348 -5.59 25.75 -1.47
N GLN A 349 -6.87 25.89 -1.78
CA GLN A 349 -7.45 27.21 -2.00
C GLN A 349 -8.04 27.76 -0.69
N PRO A 350 -7.38 28.72 -0.02
CA PRO A 350 -8.00 29.41 1.10
C PRO A 350 -9.09 30.37 0.61
N LEU A 351 -10.17 30.45 1.37
CA LEU A 351 -11.30 31.34 1.15
C LEU A 351 -11.74 31.92 2.50
N ILE A 352 -11.98 33.23 2.55
CA ILE A 352 -12.51 33.93 3.71
C ILE A 352 -14.02 34.07 3.51
N LEU A 353 -14.84 33.64 4.46
CA LEU A 353 -16.30 33.75 4.42
C LEU A 353 -16.76 34.51 5.65
N THR A 354 -17.31 35.71 5.48
CA THR A 354 -17.62 36.62 6.60
C THR A 354 -19.00 37.24 6.49
N ASP A 355 -19.53 37.65 7.64
CA ASP A 355 -20.74 38.43 7.76
C ASP A 355 -20.51 39.92 7.43
N ARG A 356 -19.25 40.38 7.47
CA ARG A 356 -18.89 41.77 7.15
C ARG A 356 -19.23 42.12 5.71
N PRO A 357 -19.71 43.36 5.45
CA PRO A 357 -19.87 43.84 4.09
C PRO A 357 -18.51 44.16 3.46
N ASP A 358 -18.46 44.17 2.14
CA ASP A 358 -17.32 44.63 1.34
C ASP A 358 -17.39 46.12 0.98
N GLU A 359 -18.53 46.76 1.23
CA GLU A 359 -18.75 48.19 1.04
C GLU A 359 -19.18 48.82 2.39
N PRO A 360 -18.79 50.07 2.70
CA PRO A 360 -19.20 50.74 3.93
C PRO A 360 -20.73 50.88 3.96
N GLY A 361 -21.36 50.45 5.06
CA GLY A 361 -22.77 50.71 5.33
C GLY A 361 -22.98 52.03 6.09
N ASP A 362 -24.24 52.43 6.25
CA ASP A 362 -24.64 53.66 6.95
C ASP A 362 -24.15 53.72 8.41
N SER A 363 -23.85 52.57 9.01
CA SER A 363 -23.40 52.44 10.40
C SER A 363 -21.89 52.60 10.61
N GLY A 364 -21.12 52.97 9.58
CA GLY A 364 -19.67 53.17 9.70
C GLY A 364 -18.88 51.90 10.09
N GLN A 365 -19.43 50.72 9.83
CA GLN A 365 -18.80 49.44 10.19
C GLN A 365 -17.56 49.16 9.33
N VAL A 366 -16.49 48.65 9.96
CA VAL A 366 -15.24 48.24 9.29
C VAL A 366 -15.54 47.12 8.29
N THR A 367 -15.29 47.37 7.00
CA THR A 367 -15.53 46.39 5.94
C THR A 367 -14.51 45.26 5.99
N ILE A 368 -14.80 44.14 5.32
CA ILE A 368 -13.79 43.09 5.14
C ILE A 368 -12.57 43.59 4.34
N LEU A 369 -12.76 44.54 3.42
CA LEU A 369 -11.67 45.07 2.61
C LEU A 369 -10.70 45.93 3.43
N ASP A 370 -11.22 46.72 4.37
CA ASP A 370 -10.42 47.50 5.33
C ASP A 370 -9.60 46.57 6.23
N SER A 371 -10.24 45.53 6.74
CA SER A 371 -9.65 44.51 7.59
C SER A 371 -8.53 43.71 6.90
N LEU A 372 -8.59 43.55 5.58
CA LEU A 372 -7.53 42.94 4.76
C LEU A 372 -6.54 43.98 4.21
N GLY A 373 -6.70 45.27 4.54
CA GLY A 373 -5.89 46.37 4.03
C GLY A 373 -4.39 46.17 4.22
N ARG A 374 -3.98 45.58 5.35
CA ARG A 374 -2.59 45.31 5.73
C ARG A 374 -1.91 44.17 4.96
N MET A 375 -2.67 43.35 4.21
CA MET A 375 -2.09 42.28 3.40
C MET A 375 -1.33 42.85 2.19
N THR A 376 -0.21 42.22 1.83
CA THR A 376 0.50 42.54 0.58
C THR A 376 -0.33 42.16 -0.64
N ASN A 377 -0.01 42.72 -1.80
CA ASN A 377 -0.70 42.42 -3.06
C ASN A 377 -0.66 40.91 -3.39
N GLU A 378 0.47 40.26 -3.13
CA GLU A 378 0.62 38.83 -3.37
C GLU A 378 -0.28 38.01 -2.43
N GLN A 379 -0.33 38.38 -1.14
CA GLN A 379 -1.19 37.73 -0.15
C GLN A 379 -2.66 37.89 -0.53
N LYS A 380 -3.11 39.12 -0.85
CA LYS A 380 -4.48 39.41 -1.33
C LYS A 380 -4.83 38.59 -2.57
N ALA A 381 -3.92 38.57 -3.55
CA ALA A 381 -4.09 37.79 -4.76
C ALA A 381 -4.13 36.27 -4.50
N GLY A 382 -3.70 35.77 -3.33
CA GLY A 382 -3.77 34.35 -2.96
C GLY A 382 -5.15 33.90 -2.46
N VAL A 383 -5.96 34.81 -1.92
CA VAL A 383 -7.23 34.50 -1.26
C VAL A 383 -8.44 34.95 -2.08
N ALA A 384 -9.56 34.27 -1.91
CA ALA A 384 -10.87 34.74 -2.34
C ALA A 384 -11.69 35.13 -1.09
N VAL A 385 -12.56 36.12 -1.23
CA VAL A 385 -13.41 36.60 -0.14
C VAL A 385 -14.87 36.40 -0.52
N ILE A 386 -15.66 35.85 0.39
CA ILE A 386 -17.11 35.82 0.30
C ILE A 386 -17.65 36.65 1.46
N SER A 387 -18.16 37.84 1.13
CA SER A 387 -18.69 38.81 2.09
C SER A 387 -20.21 38.71 2.23
N SER A 388 -20.76 39.48 3.15
CA SER A 388 -22.21 39.66 3.31
C SER A 388 -22.97 38.34 3.41
N LYS A 389 -22.49 37.42 4.28
CA LYS A 389 -23.10 36.11 4.52
C LYS A 389 -23.30 35.27 3.25
N GLY A 390 -22.29 35.19 2.39
CA GLY A 390 -22.37 34.31 1.21
C GLY A 390 -22.91 34.96 -0.07
N THR A 391 -23.43 36.19 0.00
CA THR A 391 -24.16 36.82 -1.12
C THR A 391 -23.24 37.49 -2.13
N ARG A 392 -22.03 37.91 -1.72
CA ARG A 392 -21.05 38.55 -2.61
C ARG A 392 -19.74 37.79 -2.56
N SER A 393 -19.14 37.56 -3.72
CA SER A 393 -17.87 36.85 -3.85
C SER A 393 -16.89 37.69 -4.65
N LEU A 394 -15.69 37.85 -4.12
CA LEU A 394 -14.66 38.76 -4.59
C LEU A 394 -13.33 38.04 -4.82
N VAL A 395 -12.56 38.52 -5.80
CA VAL A 395 -11.16 38.17 -6.03
C VAL A 395 -10.33 39.43 -6.22
N TYR A 396 -9.04 39.39 -5.88
CA TYR A 396 -8.15 40.53 -6.05
C TYR A 396 -7.40 40.48 -7.39
N ASP A 397 -7.18 41.65 -7.99
CA ASP A 397 -6.51 41.79 -9.30
C ASP A 397 -4.98 41.92 -9.26
N GLY A 398 -4.38 41.69 -8.08
CA GLY A 398 -2.94 41.81 -7.88
C GLY A 398 -2.43 43.25 -7.73
N ARG A 399 -3.29 44.27 -7.92
CA ARG A 399 -2.96 45.69 -7.68
C ARG A 399 -3.66 46.30 -6.46
N THR A 400 -4.26 45.46 -5.61
CA THR A 400 -5.06 45.73 -4.40
C THR A 400 -6.57 45.83 -4.58
N GLU A 401 -7.09 45.98 -5.79
CA GLU A 401 -8.54 46.15 -6.00
C GLU A 401 -9.27 44.81 -5.93
N ALA A 402 -10.29 44.75 -5.07
CA ALA A 402 -11.21 43.62 -5.02
C ALA A 402 -12.25 43.76 -6.15
N ARG A 403 -12.53 42.65 -6.84
CA ARG A 403 -13.51 42.59 -7.92
C ARG A 403 -14.58 41.57 -7.60
N VAL A 404 -15.83 42.03 -7.64
CA VAL A 404 -17.00 41.17 -7.46
C VAL A 404 -17.12 40.25 -8.68
N ILE A 405 -17.08 38.94 -8.42
CA ILE A 405 -17.28 37.89 -9.44
C ILE A 405 -18.66 37.23 -9.33
N ARG A 406 -19.36 37.46 -8.21
CA ARG A 406 -20.74 37.03 -8.00
C ARG A 406 -21.41 37.97 -7.00
N GLN A 407 -22.65 38.31 -7.30
CA GLN A 407 -23.57 38.96 -6.37
C GLN A 407 -24.92 38.26 -6.48
N VAL A 408 -25.48 37.86 -5.34
CA VAL A 408 -26.82 37.27 -5.23
C VAL A 408 -27.71 38.27 -4.53
N SER A 409 -28.76 38.72 -5.21
CA SER A 409 -29.81 39.52 -4.58
C SER A 409 -30.83 38.57 -3.95
N VAL A 410 -30.74 38.38 -2.64
CA VAL A 410 -31.75 37.65 -1.87
C VAL A 410 -32.68 38.68 -1.26
N ARG A 411 -33.98 38.58 -1.54
CA ARG A 411 -35.00 39.47 -0.99
C ARG A 411 -36.18 38.68 -0.43
N TRP A 412 -36.84 39.21 0.58
CA TRP A 412 -38.18 38.74 0.96
C TRP A 412 -39.17 39.06 -0.15
N THR A 413 -40.03 38.10 -0.46
CA THR A 413 -41.23 38.33 -1.26
C THR A 413 -42.29 39.03 -0.40
N GLN A 414 -43.27 39.68 -1.02
CA GLN A 414 -44.34 40.34 -0.27
C GLN A 414 -45.10 39.33 0.63
N ALA A 415 -45.36 38.12 0.13
CA ALA A 415 -46.02 37.07 0.90
C ALA A 415 -45.20 36.66 2.14
N GLU A 416 -43.88 36.53 2.01
CA GLU A 416 -43.01 36.24 3.15
C GLU A 416 -42.97 37.40 4.16
N ILE A 417 -42.98 38.65 3.70
CA ILE A 417 -43.05 39.83 4.58
C ILE A 417 -44.34 39.79 5.41
N GLU A 418 -45.48 39.52 4.78
CA GLU A 418 -46.75 39.42 5.49
C GLU A 418 -46.77 38.21 6.45
N ALA A 419 -46.15 37.09 6.07
CA ALA A 419 -45.99 35.94 6.96
C ALA A 419 -45.11 36.27 8.19
N ILE A 420 -44.01 37.00 7.98
CA ILE A 420 -43.12 37.47 9.06
C ILE A 420 -43.87 38.38 10.02
N LYS A 421 -44.61 39.37 9.51
CA LYS A 421 -45.41 40.28 10.34
C LYS A 421 -46.47 39.52 11.14
N ALA A 422 -47.18 38.58 10.51
CA ALA A 422 -48.18 37.77 11.18
C ALA A 422 -47.59 36.85 12.27
N ALA A 423 -46.43 36.24 12.01
CA ALA A 423 -45.72 35.44 13.01
C ALA A 423 -45.18 36.31 14.16
N ALA A 424 -44.63 37.49 13.85
CA ALA A 424 -44.16 38.44 14.85
C ALA A 424 -45.31 38.97 15.72
N LEU A 425 -46.49 39.21 15.15
CA LEU A 425 -47.67 39.60 15.92
C LEU A 425 -48.05 38.53 16.95
N ALA A 426 -48.05 37.25 16.57
CA ALA A 426 -48.33 36.15 17.49
C ALA A 426 -47.30 36.06 18.62
N VAL A 427 -46.03 36.41 18.36
CA VAL A 427 -45.01 36.53 19.40
C VAL A 427 -45.32 37.70 20.35
N VAL A 428 -45.67 38.87 19.80
CA VAL A 428 -45.99 40.07 20.60
C VAL A 428 -47.23 39.84 21.48
N GLU A 429 -48.27 39.20 20.94
CA GLU A 429 -49.49 38.86 21.69
C GLU A 429 -49.20 37.96 22.89
N ARG A 430 -48.23 37.04 22.77
CA ARG A 430 -47.91 36.07 23.83
C ARG A 430 -46.84 36.57 24.80
N TYR A 431 -45.80 37.21 24.30
CA TYR A 431 -44.59 37.53 25.08
C TYR A 431 -44.39 39.03 25.30
N GLY A 432 -45.25 39.89 24.73
CA GLY A 432 -45.16 41.34 24.85
C GLY A 432 -44.24 42.00 23.82
N LYS A 433 -44.17 43.33 23.88
CA LYS A 433 -43.38 44.19 22.98
C LYS A 433 -42.21 44.81 23.71
N GLY A 434 -41.01 44.78 23.11
CA GLY A 434 -39.83 45.50 23.60
C GLY A 434 -39.41 46.62 22.66
N ASP A 435 -38.54 47.49 23.15
CA ASP A 435 -37.90 48.58 22.41
C ASP A 435 -36.41 48.67 22.80
N PHE A 436 -35.55 48.97 21.82
CA PHE A 436 -34.14 49.29 22.07
C PHE A 436 -33.76 50.51 21.24
N ASP A 437 -33.49 51.63 21.91
CA ASP A 437 -33.17 52.93 21.29
C ASP A 437 -34.21 53.36 20.22
N GLY A 438 -35.51 53.16 20.50
CA GLY A 438 -36.60 53.50 19.58
C GLY A 438 -36.80 52.49 18.44
N VAL A 439 -36.09 51.35 18.46
CA VAL A 439 -36.23 50.26 17.49
C VAL A 439 -36.96 49.07 18.12
N GLU A 440 -38.22 48.89 17.74
CA GLU A 440 -39.04 47.75 18.17
C GLU A 440 -38.90 46.55 17.22
N GLU A 441 -38.76 46.84 15.93
CA GLU A 441 -38.46 45.86 14.88
C GLU A 441 -37.66 46.48 13.74
N LYS A 442 -36.93 45.64 13.01
CA LYS A 442 -36.20 46.05 11.83
C LYS A 442 -36.35 44.99 10.74
N LEU A 443 -37.09 45.32 9.69
CA LEU A 443 -37.18 44.53 8.46
C LEU A 443 -36.21 45.10 7.42
N THR A 444 -35.23 44.31 7.01
CA THR A 444 -34.37 44.63 5.86
C THR A 444 -34.83 43.84 4.63
N SER A 445 -34.13 43.98 3.51
CA SER A 445 -34.45 43.21 2.31
C SER A 445 -34.32 41.69 2.50
N TYR A 446 -33.52 41.20 3.45
CA TYR A 446 -33.24 39.77 3.65
C TYR A 446 -33.21 39.30 5.11
N SER A 447 -33.36 40.20 6.08
CA SER A 447 -33.40 39.87 7.50
C SER A 447 -34.56 40.56 8.19
N TYR A 448 -34.98 40.00 9.31
CA TYR A 448 -35.95 40.58 10.20
C TYR A 448 -35.48 40.44 11.63
N MET A 449 -35.65 41.50 12.42
CA MET A 449 -35.36 41.56 13.84
C MET A 449 -36.59 42.05 14.60
N ARG A 450 -36.91 41.41 15.73
CA ARG A 450 -37.93 41.85 16.67
C ARG A 450 -37.34 41.94 18.07
N VAL A 451 -37.48 43.09 18.73
CA VAL A 451 -37.08 43.26 20.13
C VAL A 451 -38.16 42.71 21.06
N LEU A 452 -37.75 41.93 22.05
CA LEU A 452 -38.61 41.33 23.08
C LEU A 452 -38.52 42.15 24.38
N PRO A 453 -39.47 42.04 25.31
CA PRO A 453 -39.41 42.81 26.56
C PRO A 453 -38.13 42.55 27.37
N LEU A 454 -37.63 43.60 28.02
CA LEU A 454 -36.48 43.51 28.92
C LEU A 454 -36.79 42.53 30.07
N GLY A 455 -35.79 41.74 30.47
CA GLY A 455 -35.94 40.78 31.57
C GLY A 455 -36.60 39.45 31.20
N LEU A 456 -36.92 39.21 29.92
CA LEU A 456 -37.49 37.93 29.48
C LEU A 456 -36.47 36.78 29.69
N PRO A 457 -36.83 35.69 30.42
CA PRO A 457 -35.92 34.56 30.66
C PRO A 457 -35.44 33.89 29.35
N LYS A 458 -34.21 33.33 29.35
CA LYS A 458 -33.64 32.62 28.16
C LYS A 458 -34.57 31.51 27.63
N ALA A 459 -35.28 30.82 28.52
CA ALA A 459 -36.25 29.79 28.14
C ALA A 459 -37.43 30.38 27.33
N ASP A 460 -37.94 31.54 27.75
CA ASP A 460 -39.05 32.23 27.07
C ASP A 460 -38.60 32.88 25.77
N VAL A 461 -37.38 33.41 25.70
CA VAL A 461 -36.78 33.89 24.44
C VAL A 461 -36.68 32.76 23.42
N LYS A 462 -36.29 31.55 23.85
CA LYS A 462 -36.25 30.37 22.99
C LYS A 462 -37.65 29.91 22.58
N ALA A 463 -38.62 29.95 23.49
CA ALA A 463 -40.01 29.62 23.19
C ALA A 463 -40.66 30.65 22.24
N ALA A 464 -40.30 31.92 22.33
CA ALA A 464 -40.70 32.97 21.41
C ALA A 464 -40.11 32.74 20.00
N ALA A 465 -38.83 32.37 19.91
CA ALA A 465 -38.20 32.01 18.65
C ALA A 465 -38.89 30.81 17.99
N GLN A 466 -39.14 29.75 18.76
CA GLN A 466 -39.84 28.55 18.26
C GLN A 466 -41.26 28.87 17.81
N LEU A 467 -42.01 29.68 18.57
CA LEU A 467 -43.35 30.12 18.18
C LEU A 467 -43.33 30.88 16.84
N MET A 468 -42.35 31.76 16.67
CA MET A 468 -42.19 32.51 15.43
C MET A 468 -41.84 31.59 14.26
N GLU A 469 -40.92 30.65 14.46
CA GLU A 469 -40.49 29.67 13.45
C GLU A 469 -41.63 28.76 13.03
N ASP A 470 -42.40 28.21 13.98
CA ASP A 470 -43.59 27.39 13.70
C ASP A 470 -44.64 28.20 12.93
N GLY A 471 -44.83 29.47 13.31
CA GLY A 471 -45.73 30.39 12.63
C GLY A 471 -45.30 30.69 11.19
N LEU A 472 -44.01 30.84 10.93
CA LEU A 472 -43.45 31.03 9.59
C LEU A 472 -43.58 29.76 8.74
N LYS A 473 -43.23 28.61 9.33
CA LYS A 473 -43.32 27.30 8.67
C LYS A 473 -44.75 26.95 8.28
N ALA A 474 -45.72 27.22 9.16
CA ALA A 474 -47.15 27.04 8.86
C ALA A 474 -47.64 27.92 7.69
N ARG A 475 -46.92 29.00 7.38
CA ARG A 475 -47.19 29.92 6.26
C ARG A 475 -46.27 29.68 5.05
N GLY A 476 -45.55 28.56 5.04
CA GLY A 476 -44.68 28.16 3.92
C GLY A 476 -43.33 28.89 3.87
N VAL A 477 -42.92 29.57 4.94
CA VAL A 477 -41.61 30.24 5.04
C VAL A 477 -40.68 29.39 5.90
N ASP A 478 -39.76 28.68 5.26
CA ASP A 478 -38.78 27.81 5.94
C ASP A 478 -37.50 28.59 6.26
N VAL A 479 -37.52 29.30 7.39
CA VAL A 479 -36.37 30.08 7.89
C VAL A 479 -36.21 29.86 9.38
N TYR A 480 -34.96 29.66 9.81
CA TYR A 480 -34.62 29.46 11.21
C TYR A 480 -34.71 30.79 11.97
N VAL A 481 -35.42 30.79 13.11
CA VAL A 481 -35.53 31.97 13.98
C VAL A 481 -34.62 31.80 15.18
N VAL A 482 -33.72 32.76 15.37
CA VAL A 482 -32.79 32.77 16.49
C VAL A 482 -33.29 33.72 17.56
N GLY A 483 -33.63 33.20 18.74
CA GLY A 483 -33.83 34.01 19.93
C GLY A 483 -32.50 34.27 20.62
N ARG A 484 -32.17 35.54 20.86
CA ARG A 484 -30.91 35.97 21.49
C ARG A 484 -31.18 36.76 22.75
N THR A 485 -30.52 36.39 23.83
CA THR A 485 -30.36 37.27 24.99
C THR A 485 -29.26 38.27 24.69
N ALA A 486 -29.48 39.55 25.03
CA ALA A 486 -28.43 40.55 24.87
C ALA A 486 -27.22 40.22 25.75
N LYS A 487 -26.02 40.60 25.29
CA LYS A 487 -24.78 40.38 26.06
C LYS A 487 -24.78 41.21 27.35
N ASP A 488 -25.34 42.41 27.28
CA ASP A 488 -25.62 43.25 28.43
C ASP A 488 -27.05 42.95 28.90
N PRO A 489 -27.25 42.48 30.14
CA PRO A 489 -28.58 42.24 30.70
C PRO A 489 -29.48 43.49 30.75
N ALA A 490 -28.92 44.70 30.67
CA ALA A 490 -29.66 45.95 30.58
C ALA A 490 -30.34 46.14 29.22
N ASN A 491 -29.91 45.39 28.20
CA ASN A 491 -30.47 45.44 26.86
C ASN A 491 -31.51 44.33 26.68
N PRO A 492 -32.61 44.59 25.95
CA PRO A 492 -33.65 43.61 25.75
C PRO A 492 -33.17 42.43 24.87
N PRO A 493 -33.69 41.22 25.10
CA PRO A 493 -33.53 40.12 24.16
C PRO A 493 -34.21 40.42 22.82
N TYR A 494 -33.84 39.69 21.78
CA TYR A 494 -34.42 39.88 20.45
C TYR A 494 -34.50 38.58 19.65
N LEU A 495 -35.45 38.52 18.72
CA LEU A 495 -35.55 37.49 17.70
C LEU A 495 -34.91 37.99 16.41
N VAL A 496 -34.14 37.14 15.74
CA VAL A 496 -33.56 37.43 14.43
C VAL A 496 -33.79 36.26 13.49
N LEU A 497 -34.13 36.56 12.24
CA LEU A 497 -34.21 35.58 11.16
C LEU A 497 -33.64 36.20 9.88
N SER A 498 -33.07 35.36 9.01
CA SER A 498 -32.48 35.81 7.76
C SER A 498 -32.62 34.78 6.65
N ARG A 499 -32.86 35.25 5.42
CA ARG A 499 -32.78 34.40 4.22
C ARG A 499 -31.35 34.07 3.81
N ILE A 500 -30.37 34.79 4.33
CA ILE A 500 -28.97 34.62 3.95
C ILE A 500 -28.19 34.07 5.12
N ASP A 501 -27.36 33.08 4.81
CA ASP A 501 -26.47 32.44 5.77
C ASP A 501 -25.15 32.04 5.07
N LYS A 502 -24.17 31.61 5.87
CA LYS A 502 -22.87 31.18 5.36
C LYS A 502 -22.97 29.93 4.46
N SER A 503 -24.06 29.15 4.53
CA SER A 503 -24.26 27.96 3.69
C SER A 503 -24.33 28.31 2.19
N ILE A 504 -24.88 29.47 1.84
CA ILE A 504 -24.95 30.00 0.46
C ILE A 504 -23.54 30.17 -0.13
N GLY A 505 -22.62 30.71 0.68
CA GLY A 505 -21.22 30.92 0.31
C GLY A 505 -20.47 29.61 0.13
N VAL A 506 -20.60 28.69 1.09
CA VAL A 506 -19.95 27.37 1.05
C VAL A 506 -20.42 26.52 -0.13
N SER A 507 -21.74 26.42 -0.35
CA SER A 507 -22.33 25.65 -1.45
C SER A 507 -21.85 26.15 -2.81
N TRP A 508 -21.79 27.48 -2.97
CA TRP A 508 -21.28 28.08 -4.19
C TRP A 508 -19.78 27.83 -4.38
N ALA A 509 -18.95 28.09 -3.36
CA ALA A 509 -17.50 27.89 -3.44
C ALA A 509 -17.14 26.44 -3.79
N ARG A 510 -17.82 25.47 -3.18
CA ARG A 510 -17.64 24.03 -3.42
C ARG A 510 -17.90 23.64 -4.88
N THR A 511 -18.93 24.21 -5.49
CA THR A 511 -19.31 23.91 -6.88
C THR A 511 -18.57 24.75 -7.92
N HIS A 512 -17.97 25.88 -7.51
CA HIS A 512 -17.35 26.87 -8.41
C HIS A 512 -15.86 27.12 -8.14
N LEU A 513 -15.16 26.23 -7.43
CA LEU A 513 -13.74 26.43 -7.11
C LEU A 513 -12.87 26.68 -8.36
N GLY A 514 -13.09 25.90 -9.42
CA GLY A 514 -12.38 26.09 -10.69
C GLY A 514 -12.69 27.42 -11.36
N PHE A 515 -13.91 27.94 -11.21
CA PHE A 515 -14.29 29.27 -11.71
C PHE A 515 -13.59 30.37 -10.90
N ILE A 516 -13.62 30.28 -9.56
CA ILE A 516 -12.92 31.23 -8.67
C ILE A 516 -11.43 31.30 -9.02
N GLY A 517 -10.78 30.14 -9.22
CA GLY A 517 -9.37 30.07 -9.62
C GLY A 517 -9.08 30.80 -10.93
N ARG A 518 -9.89 30.57 -11.97
CA ARG A 518 -9.73 31.26 -13.27
C ARG A 518 -10.00 32.75 -13.17
N MET A 519 -11.01 33.17 -12.42
CA MET A 519 -11.32 34.60 -12.24
C MET A 519 -10.19 35.32 -11.52
N ARG A 520 -9.58 34.68 -10.53
CA ARG A 520 -8.39 35.19 -9.85
C ARG A 520 -7.20 35.32 -10.80
N ASP A 521 -6.96 34.34 -11.66
CA ASP A 521 -5.89 34.40 -12.66
C ASP A 521 -6.14 35.54 -13.67
N LEU A 522 -7.37 35.70 -14.17
CA LEU A 522 -7.73 36.83 -15.03
C LEU A 522 -7.56 38.18 -14.33
N ALA A 523 -7.93 38.26 -13.06
CA ALA A 523 -7.75 39.47 -12.27
C ALA A 523 -6.24 39.80 -12.16
N ARG A 524 -5.40 38.82 -11.83
CA ARG A 524 -3.92 38.96 -11.77
C ARG A 524 -3.30 39.41 -13.10
N PHE A 525 -3.87 39.02 -14.24
CA PHE A 525 -3.42 39.48 -15.56
C PHE A 525 -3.86 40.90 -15.91
N GLY A 526 -4.54 41.61 -15.00
CA GLY A 526 -4.93 43.01 -15.21
C GLY A 526 -6.01 43.19 -16.28
N VAL A 527 -6.83 42.17 -16.54
CA VAL A 527 -7.92 42.25 -17.54
C VAL A 527 -8.86 43.39 -17.17
N ALA A 528 -9.12 44.33 -18.09
CA ALA A 528 -9.97 45.50 -17.84
C ALA A 528 -11.40 45.11 -17.41
N GLY A 529 -12.03 45.91 -16.53
CA GLY A 529 -13.31 45.57 -15.87
C GLY A 529 -14.45 45.16 -16.82
N LYS A 530 -14.64 45.87 -17.93
CA LYS A 530 -15.68 45.51 -18.93
C LYS A 530 -15.44 44.14 -19.56
N LEU A 531 -14.18 43.78 -19.81
CA LEU A 531 -13.81 42.48 -20.36
C LEU A 531 -13.87 41.38 -19.28
N PHE A 532 -13.50 41.71 -18.04
CA PHE A 532 -13.56 40.82 -16.89
C PHE A 532 -14.99 40.29 -16.65
N GLY A 533 -16.00 41.17 -16.68
CA GLY A 533 -17.41 40.75 -16.55
C GLY A 533 -17.89 39.85 -17.68
N LYS A 534 -17.52 40.15 -18.93
CA LYS A 534 -17.85 39.29 -20.10
C LYS A 534 -17.20 37.90 -19.98
N LEU A 535 -15.93 37.85 -19.59
CA LEU A 535 -15.21 36.59 -19.38
C LEU A 535 -15.75 35.81 -18.17
N ALA A 536 -16.20 36.49 -17.12
CA ALA A 536 -16.87 35.85 -15.98
C ALA A 536 -18.12 35.08 -16.42
N GLY A 537 -18.97 35.68 -17.27
CA GLY A 537 -20.14 35.01 -17.83
C GLY A 537 -19.77 33.77 -18.65
N LEU A 538 -18.76 33.89 -19.52
CA LEU A 538 -18.29 32.79 -20.37
C LEU A 538 -17.63 31.65 -19.58
N LEU A 539 -16.77 31.98 -18.62
CA LEU A 539 -16.07 31.00 -17.79
C LEU A 539 -16.96 30.37 -16.71
N GLY A 540 -18.05 31.06 -16.33
CA GLY A 540 -19.08 30.52 -15.44
C GLY A 540 -19.84 29.35 -16.05
N ALA A 541 -19.97 29.30 -17.37
CA ALA A 541 -20.57 28.16 -18.09
C ALA A 541 -19.70 26.89 -18.01
N LEU A 542 -18.39 27.03 -17.81
CA LEU A 542 -17.46 25.91 -17.63
C LEU A 542 -17.53 25.40 -16.19
N ARG A 543 -18.52 24.57 -15.89
CA ARG A 543 -18.66 23.92 -14.58
C ARG A 543 -17.38 23.21 -14.20
N GLY A 544 -16.76 23.65 -13.10
CA GLY A 544 -15.65 22.93 -12.49
C GLY A 544 -16.12 21.63 -11.86
N LYS A 545 -15.19 20.71 -11.59
CA LYS A 545 -15.48 19.56 -10.74
C LYS A 545 -15.80 20.07 -9.34
N GLU A 546 -16.96 19.67 -8.82
CA GLU A 546 -17.34 19.95 -7.44
C GLU A 546 -16.29 19.39 -6.47
N VAL A 547 -15.92 20.17 -5.47
CA VAL A 547 -14.96 19.73 -4.45
C VAL A 547 -15.63 18.66 -3.58
N PRO A 548 -15.06 17.44 -3.48
CA PRO A 548 -15.59 16.44 -2.57
C PRO A 548 -15.56 16.96 -1.13
N VAL A 549 -16.60 16.70 -0.34
CA VAL A 549 -16.68 17.16 1.05
C VAL A 549 -15.49 16.68 1.90
N SER A 550 -14.99 15.47 1.64
CA SER A 550 -13.77 14.93 2.28
C SER A 550 -12.47 15.68 1.93
N LYS A 551 -12.53 16.64 1.00
CA LYS A 551 -11.44 17.53 0.59
C LYS A 551 -11.72 19.00 0.96
N MET A 552 -12.68 19.23 1.86
CA MET A 552 -12.99 20.54 2.41
C MET A 552 -12.55 20.63 3.88
N LEU A 553 -12.02 21.80 4.23
CA LEU A 553 -11.76 22.22 5.60
C LEU A 553 -12.60 23.46 5.89
N ILE A 554 -13.28 23.48 7.05
CA ILE A 554 -14.04 24.63 7.54
C ILE A 554 -13.46 25.01 8.90
N VAL A 555 -13.17 26.30 9.10
CA VAL A 555 -12.64 26.84 10.35
C VAL A 555 -13.48 28.05 10.74
N GLY A 556 -13.93 28.10 11.99
CA GLY A 556 -14.80 29.15 12.53
C GLY A 556 -14.80 29.13 14.06
N ASP A 557 -15.40 30.12 14.71
CA ASP A 557 -15.48 30.25 16.16
C ASP A 557 -16.88 29.90 16.72
N GLN A 558 -17.94 29.98 15.90
CA GLN A 558 -19.34 29.95 16.36
C GLN A 558 -20.08 28.65 15.97
N PHE A 559 -19.67 27.53 16.56
CA PHE A 559 -20.28 26.21 16.34
C PHE A 559 -21.17 25.70 17.50
N PHE A 560 -21.51 26.54 18.48
CA PHE A 560 -22.23 26.13 19.70
C PHE A 560 -23.17 27.21 20.26
N ASP A 561 -24.18 26.81 21.04
CA ASP A 561 -25.20 27.66 21.70
C ASP A 561 -26.11 28.44 20.72
N ASP A 562 -26.54 29.65 21.10
CA ASP A 562 -27.39 30.59 20.34
C ASP A 562 -26.61 31.36 19.25
N ARG A 563 -25.28 31.23 19.24
CA ARG A 563 -24.36 31.77 18.23
C ARG A 563 -23.87 30.65 17.31
N VAL A 564 -24.66 30.34 16.30
CA VAL A 564 -24.45 29.21 15.35
C VAL A 564 -24.21 29.68 13.92
N THR A 565 -23.67 30.88 13.71
CA THR A 565 -23.43 31.45 12.38
C THR A 565 -22.49 30.56 11.54
N ASP A 566 -21.49 29.94 12.15
CA ASP A 566 -20.56 29.04 11.45
C ASP A 566 -21.09 27.62 11.27
N ARG A 567 -22.04 27.20 12.10
CA ARG A 567 -22.75 25.93 11.93
C ARG A 567 -23.41 25.84 10.54
N ASP A 568 -23.85 26.97 9.98
CA ASP A 568 -24.46 27.02 8.66
C ASP A 568 -23.47 26.66 7.54
N MET A 569 -22.15 26.86 7.75
CA MET A 569 -21.14 26.38 6.81
C MET A 569 -21.19 24.86 6.65
N LEU A 570 -21.47 24.13 7.74
CA LEU A 570 -21.53 22.67 7.73
C LEU A 570 -22.84 22.13 7.13
N LYS A 571 -23.93 22.90 7.14
CA LYS A 571 -25.17 22.53 6.43
C LYS A 571 -24.93 22.32 4.94
N ALA A 572 -24.07 23.14 4.33
CA ALA A 572 -23.71 23.04 2.91
C ALA A 572 -22.61 22.00 2.61
N ALA A 573 -21.92 21.50 3.63
CA ALA A 573 -20.82 20.55 3.50
C ALA A 573 -20.85 19.47 4.61
N PRO A 574 -21.92 18.67 4.70
CA PRO A 574 -22.06 17.66 5.76
C PRO A 574 -20.96 16.59 5.63
N GLY A 575 -20.13 16.48 6.66
CA GLY A 575 -18.96 15.58 6.71
C GLY A 575 -17.61 16.25 6.40
N ALA A 576 -17.58 17.56 6.11
CA ALA A 576 -16.32 18.29 5.96
C ALA A 576 -15.54 18.23 7.28
N LEU A 577 -14.21 18.31 7.21
CA LEU A 577 -13.43 18.49 8.44
C LEU A 577 -13.69 19.90 8.96
N ALA A 578 -14.23 20.02 10.17
CA ALA A 578 -14.52 21.30 10.79
C ALA A 578 -13.65 21.49 12.04
N LEU A 579 -13.04 22.66 12.17
CA LEU A 579 -12.24 23.03 13.34
C LEU A 579 -12.86 24.27 13.98
N SER A 580 -13.33 24.13 15.22
CA SER A 580 -13.78 25.25 16.03
C SER A 580 -12.59 25.89 16.73
N VAL A 581 -12.34 27.16 16.47
CA VAL A 581 -11.30 27.98 17.12
C VAL A 581 -11.89 28.98 18.11
N GLY A 582 -13.17 28.83 18.49
CA GLY A 582 -13.85 29.63 19.51
C GLY A 582 -14.02 28.89 20.84
N GLY A 583 -13.24 27.83 21.06
CA GLY A 583 -13.29 27.00 22.27
C GLY A 583 -14.53 26.13 22.47
N LYS A 584 -15.55 26.21 21.59
CA LYS A 584 -16.81 25.44 21.74
C LYS A 584 -17.34 24.85 20.45
N ALA A 585 -17.96 23.68 20.51
CA ALA A 585 -18.63 23.05 19.37
C ALA A 585 -19.75 22.08 19.80
N ASP A 586 -20.81 22.02 19.00
CA ASP A 586 -21.93 21.10 19.22
C ASP A 586 -21.53 19.65 18.93
N PRO A 587 -21.63 18.72 19.91
CA PRO A 587 -21.23 17.33 19.74
C PRO A 587 -22.03 16.62 18.65
N ARG A 588 -23.26 17.07 18.33
CA ARG A 588 -24.12 16.49 17.30
C ARG A 588 -23.60 16.69 15.87
N LEU A 589 -22.71 17.66 15.68
CA LEU A 589 -22.07 17.87 14.38
C LEU A 589 -21.02 16.78 14.15
N ASP A 590 -21.03 16.20 12.94
CA ASP A 590 -20.05 15.21 12.53
C ASP A 590 -18.73 15.88 12.12
N ASN A 591 -17.62 15.20 12.39
CA ASN A 591 -16.27 15.60 11.95
C ASN A 591 -15.85 17.02 12.38
N ILE A 592 -16.40 17.54 13.48
CA ILE A 592 -16.00 18.79 14.12
C ILE A 592 -15.03 18.54 15.29
N TYR A 593 -14.02 19.38 15.45
CA TYR A 593 -13.07 19.32 16.57
C TYR A 593 -12.89 20.71 17.15
N VAL A 594 -12.84 20.83 18.48
CA VAL A 594 -12.48 22.08 19.13
C VAL A 594 -10.96 22.15 19.21
N TRP A 595 -10.37 23.22 18.69
CA TRP A 595 -8.93 23.41 18.64
C TRP A 595 -8.40 23.78 20.05
N PRO A 596 -7.12 23.45 20.39
CA PRO A 596 -6.57 23.75 21.72
C PRO A 596 -6.30 25.23 21.99
N THR A 597 -6.13 26.01 20.92
CA THR A 597 -5.94 27.46 20.95
C THR A 597 -7.09 28.13 20.23
N ASP A 598 -7.33 29.40 20.51
CA ASP A 598 -8.45 30.15 19.94
C ASP A 598 -8.01 31.18 18.89
N GLY A 599 -8.96 31.55 18.02
CA GLY A 599 -8.89 32.62 17.04
C GLY A 599 -7.67 32.63 16.10
N GLY A 600 -7.14 33.83 15.85
CA GLY A 600 -6.06 34.07 14.89
C GLY A 600 -4.83 33.17 15.07
N PRO A 601 -4.31 32.97 16.30
CA PRO A 601 -3.22 32.03 16.58
C PRO A 601 -3.53 30.59 16.12
N ALA A 602 -4.73 30.08 16.43
CA ALA A 602 -5.17 28.75 16.04
C ALA A 602 -5.27 28.61 14.52
N SER A 603 -5.92 29.57 13.86
CA SER A 603 -6.02 29.59 12.40
C SER A 603 -4.64 29.63 11.72
N THR A 604 -3.69 30.38 12.28
CA THR A 604 -2.31 30.43 11.80
C THR A 604 -1.60 29.09 11.92
N GLU A 605 -1.75 28.40 13.05
CA GLU A 605 -1.22 27.04 13.25
C GLU A 605 -1.80 26.06 12.22
N ILE A 606 -3.12 26.06 12.04
CA ILE A 606 -3.82 25.21 11.07
C ILE A 606 -3.34 25.47 9.64
N LEU A 607 -3.24 26.75 9.24
CA LEU A 607 -2.75 27.16 7.93
C LEU A 607 -1.29 26.72 7.69
N LYS A 608 -0.42 26.87 8.69
CA LYS A 608 0.96 26.37 8.64
C LYS A 608 1.01 24.84 8.51
N GLY A 609 0.12 24.11 9.20
CA GLY A 609 0.01 22.66 9.07
C GLY A 609 -0.45 22.20 7.66
N ILE A 610 -1.34 22.94 7.02
CA ILE A 610 -1.73 22.71 5.61
C ILE A 610 -0.55 23.00 4.67
N ALA A 611 0.16 24.11 4.91
CA ALA A 611 1.30 24.53 4.11
C ALA A 611 2.51 23.60 4.26
N ALA A 612 2.66 22.96 5.43
CA ALA A 612 3.75 22.06 5.74
C ALA A 612 3.94 21.04 4.62
N LYS A 613 5.19 20.86 4.19
CA LYS A 613 5.52 19.76 3.31
C LYS A 613 5.25 18.48 4.12
N PRO A 614 4.42 17.55 3.62
CA PRO A 614 4.30 16.27 4.30
C PRO A 614 5.72 15.72 4.44
N ALA A 615 6.05 15.21 5.62
CA ALA A 615 7.29 14.46 5.80
C ALA A 615 7.36 13.46 4.63
N SER A 616 8.36 13.63 3.77
CA SER A 616 8.45 12.88 2.51
C SER A 616 8.43 11.40 2.88
N ASP A 617 7.31 10.74 2.56
CA ASP A 617 7.17 9.28 2.66
C ASP A 617 8.21 8.57 1.76
N PHE A 618 8.78 9.30 0.81
CA PHE A 618 9.94 8.91 0.04
C PHE A 618 11.24 9.13 0.81
N ASN A 619 11.80 8.06 1.37
CA ASN A 619 13.13 8.06 1.96
C ASN A 619 14.19 7.85 0.87
N LYS A 620 14.68 8.96 0.29
CA LYS A 620 15.69 8.94 -0.78
C LYS A 620 16.92 8.12 -0.42
N GLY A 621 17.45 8.28 0.80
CA GLY A 621 18.64 7.57 1.26
C GLY A 621 18.43 6.06 1.30
N ALA A 622 17.30 5.62 1.87
CA ALA A 622 16.94 4.20 1.95
C ALA A 622 16.66 3.59 0.57
N VAL A 623 16.00 4.32 -0.32
CA VAL A 623 15.75 3.84 -1.70
C VAL A 623 17.06 3.73 -2.46
N THR A 624 17.96 4.71 -2.37
CA THR A 624 19.29 4.62 -2.97
C THR A 624 20.08 3.42 -2.41
N ALA A 625 20.03 3.21 -1.09
CA ALA A 625 20.67 2.07 -0.45
C ALA A 625 20.10 0.72 -0.92
N LEU A 626 18.78 0.66 -1.11
CA LEU A 626 18.11 -0.50 -1.69
C LEU A 626 18.62 -0.76 -3.11
N PHE A 627 18.71 0.27 -3.96
CA PHE A 627 19.19 0.11 -5.33
C PHE A 627 20.64 -0.37 -5.38
N ILE A 628 21.53 0.25 -4.61
CA ILE A 628 22.96 -0.13 -4.57
C ILE A 628 23.12 -1.57 -4.07
N SER A 629 22.50 -1.91 -2.93
CA SER A 629 22.57 -3.27 -2.40
C SER A 629 22.02 -4.30 -3.38
N ARG A 630 20.91 -3.98 -4.04
CA ARG A 630 20.33 -4.79 -5.10
C ARG A 630 21.26 -4.95 -6.30
N THR A 631 21.97 -3.90 -6.76
CA THR A 631 22.96 -3.99 -7.86
C THR A 631 24.00 -5.08 -7.58
N PHE A 632 24.66 -4.97 -6.43
CA PHE A 632 25.72 -5.91 -6.03
C PHE A 632 25.19 -7.32 -5.80
N SER A 633 23.99 -7.42 -5.21
CA SER A 633 23.36 -8.72 -4.94
C SER A 633 22.93 -9.43 -6.23
N ILE A 634 22.44 -8.68 -7.24
CA ILE A 634 22.12 -9.20 -8.57
C ILE A 634 23.39 -9.63 -9.30
N ALA A 635 24.44 -8.80 -9.30
CA ALA A 635 25.72 -9.14 -9.93
C ALA A 635 26.28 -10.45 -9.37
N SER A 636 26.28 -10.58 -8.04
CA SER A 636 26.71 -11.78 -7.32
C SER A 636 25.80 -12.99 -7.60
N PHE A 637 24.48 -12.76 -7.71
CA PHE A 637 23.53 -13.80 -8.09
C PHE A 637 23.78 -14.35 -9.49
N ILE A 638 24.02 -13.48 -10.48
CA ILE A 638 24.31 -13.88 -11.86
C ILE A 638 25.59 -14.71 -11.91
N LEU A 639 26.64 -14.22 -11.26
CA LEU A 639 27.94 -14.87 -11.21
C LEU A 639 27.81 -16.29 -10.61
N THR A 640 27.16 -16.42 -9.46
CA THR A 640 26.92 -17.73 -8.81
C THR A 640 25.96 -18.62 -9.59
N SER A 641 24.94 -18.06 -10.25
CA SER A 641 23.98 -18.84 -11.05
C SER A 641 24.61 -19.43 -12.32
N ILE A 642 25.56 -18.72 -12.94
CA ILE A 642 26.33 -19.25 -14.07
C ILE A 642 27.34 -20.30 -13.58
N ALA A 643 27.97 -20.09 -12.42
CA ALA A 643 28.97 -21.02 -11.88
C ALA A 643 28.38 -22.33 -11.35
N TYR A 644 27.19 -22.28 -10.74
CA TYR A 644 26.60 -23.41 -10.03
C TYR A 644 26.41 -24.69 -10.87
N PRO A 645 25.84 -24.65 -12.10
CA PRO A 645 25.68 -25.86 -12.92
C PRO A 645 27.02 -26.54 -13.22
N PHE A 646 28.09 -25.76 -13.42
CA PHE A 646 29.41 -26.28 -13.75
C PHE A 646 30.18 -26.79 -12.53
N LEU A 647 29.67 -26.54 -11.33
CA LEU A 647 30.14 -27.17 -10.11
C LEU A 647 29.33 -28.43 -9.77
N ALA A 648 28.00 -28.29 -9.75
CA ALA A 648 27.12 -29.32 -9.25
C ALA A 648 26.96 -30.47 -10.24
N ALA A 649 26.82 -30.19 -11.55
CA ALA A 649 26.63 -31.26 -12.54
C ALA A 649 27.84 -32.21 -12.63
N PRO A 650 29.11 -31.76 -12.59
CA PRO A 650 30.24 -32.68 -12.49
C PRO A 650 30.27 -33.49 -11.19
N ALA A 651 29.82 -32.90 -10.07
CA ALA A 651 29.85 -33.55 -8.76
C ALA A 651 28.80 -34.68 -8.61
N VAL A 652 27.62 -34.54 -9.24
CA VAL A 652 26.52 -35.52 -9.07
C VAL A 652 25.98 -36.11 -10.37
N GLY A 653 26.42 -35.63 -11.53
CA GLY A 653 25.86 -35.96 -12.85
C GLY A 653 24.64 -35.12 -13.21
N TRP A 654 24.38 -34.95 -14.51
CA TRP A 654 23.29 -34.07 -15.00
C TRP A 654 21.90 -34.52 -14.55
N ALA A 655 21.59 -35.82 -14.55
CA ALA A 655 20.29 -36.31 -14.10
C ALA A 655 20.05 -35.93 -12.63
N VAL A 656 21.01 -36.24 -11.74
CA VAL A 656 20.93 -35.94 -10.30
C VAL A 656 21.01 -34.43 -10.03
N TYR A 657 21.74 -33.65 -10.84
CA TYR A 657 21.70 -32.20 -10.79
C TYR A 657 20.28 -31.66 -11.06
N GLY A 658 19.54 -32.28 -11.98
CA GLY A 658 18.13 -31.94 -12.19
C GLY A 658 17.26 -32.23 -10.97
N VAL A 659 17.54 -33.33 -10.28
CA VAL A 659 16.89 -33.67 -9.00
C VAL A 659 17.23 -32.65 -7.91
N LEU A 660 18.51 -32.28 -7.80
CA LEU A 660 19.00 -31.26 -6.87
C LEU A 660 18.27 -29.92 -7.06
N MET A 661 18.15 -29.49 -8.32
CA MET A 661 17.44 -28.25 -8.69
C MET A 661 15.94 -28.35 -8.46
N ALA A 662 15.34 -29.54 -8.56
CA ALA A 662 13.95 -29.76 -8.20
C ALA A 662 13.74 -29.66 -6.69
N LEU A 663 14.66 -30.19 -5.87
CA LEU A 663 14.52 -30.20 -4.41
C LEU A 663 14.91 -28.85 -3.76
N GLY A 664 15.80 -28.08 -4.37
CA GLY A 664 16.23 -26.77 -3.84
C GLY A 664 15.09 -25.79 -3.50
N PRO A 665 14.15 -25.52 -4.42
CA PRO A 665 13.02 -24.64 -4.17
C PRO A 665 12.08 -25.09 -3.05
N LEU A 666 12.15 -26.33 -2.57
CA LEU A 666 11.21 -26.87 -1.57
C LEU A 666 11.29 -26.13 -0.22
N ALA A 667 12.48 -25.64 0.16
CA ALA A 667 12.64 -24.82 1.35
C ALA A 667 11.80 -23.54 1.26
N ALA A 668 11.87 -22.89 0.10
CA ALA A 668 11.17 -21.64 -0.17
C ALA A 668 9.64 -21.80 -0.10
N ILE A 669 9.12 -22.98 -0.47
CA ILE A 669 7.70 -23.35 -0.34
C ILE A 669 7.29 -23.32 1.14
N ALA A 670 8.06 -23.96 2.02
CA ALA A 670 7.75 -24.03 3.45
C ALA A 670 7.91 -22.68 4.16
N THR A 671 8.88 -21.86 3.73
CA THR A 671 9.26 -20.62 4.40
C THR A 671 8.50 -19.37 3.92
N GLY A 672 7.75 -19.42 2.82
CA GLY A 672 7.03 -18.26 2.28
C GLY A 672 6.20 -17.50 3.35
N PRO A 673 5.37 -18.18 4.16
CA PRO A 673 4.65 -17.55 5.27
C PRO A 673 5.56 -16.97 6.36
N LEU A 674 6.70 -17.62 6.65
CA LEU A 674 7.68 -17.13 7.62
C LEU A 674 8.34 -15.83 7.14
N ASN A 675 8.71 -15.77 5.86
CA ASN A 675 9.30 -14.59 5.24
C ASN A 675 8.33 -13.38 5.26
N GLY A 676 7.04 -13.62 5.03
CA GLY A 676 6.00 -12.60 5.17
C GLY A 676 5.89 -12.08 6.62
N ASN A 677 5.95 -12.99 7.59
CA ASN A 677 5.96 -12.63 9.01
C ASN A 677 7.22 -11.85 9.42
N MET A 678 8.38 -12.16 8.84
CA MET A 678 9.62 -11.40 9.07
C MET A 678 9.48 -9.97 8.56
N ALA A 679 8.94 -9.78 7.35
CA ALA A 679 8.71 -8.45 6.76
C ALA A 679 7.69 -7.59 7.56
N ASP A 680 6.73 -8.25 8.18
CA ASP A 680 5.72 -7.60 9.02
C ASP A 680 6.26 -7.15 10.38
N LYS A 681 7.30 -7.80 10.91
CA LYS A 681 7.73 -7.65 12.32
C LYS A 681 9.10 -7.01 12.50
N LEU A 682 10.00 -7.18 11.54
CA LEU A 682 11.32 -6.57 11.58
C LEU A 682 11.29 -5.18 10.90
N SER A 683 12.20 -4.30 11.33
CA SER A 683 12.48 -3.07 10.58
C SER A 683 13.12 -3.42 9.23
N ALA A 684 13.02 -2.50 8.27
CA ALA A 684 13.62 -2.66 6.94
C ALA A 684 15.12 -2.98 7.04
N ARG A 685 15.85 -2.21 7.86
CA ARG A 685 17.27 -2.44 8.14
C ARG A 685 17.54 -3.86 8.63
N ASN A 686 16.93 -4.26 9.75
CA ASN A 686 17.27 -5.52 10.40
C ASN A 686 16.94 -6.73 9.52
N SER A 687 15.82 -6.67 8.80
CA SER A 687 15.42 -7.74 7.89
C SER A 687 16.34 -7.87 6.69
N MET A 688 16.73 -6.75 6.06
CA MET A 688 17.62 -6.79 4.90
C MET A 688 19.04 -7.18 5.30
N VAL A 689 19.56 -6.65 6.42
CA VAL A 689 20.86 -7.03 6.96
C VAL A 689 20.91 -8.52 7.30
N LEU A 690 19.87 -9.05 7.97
CA LEU A 690 19.77 -10.48 8.27
C LEU A 690 19.80 -11.31 6.97
N ASN A 691 19.02 -10.93 5.96
CA ASN A 691 19.01 -11.64 4.67
C ASN A 691 20.39 -11.62 3.99
N MET A 692 21.10 -10.48 4.00
CA MET A 692 22.44 -10.39 3.41
C MET A 692 23.49 -11.18 4.21
N ALA A 693 23.42 -11.15 5.54
CA ALA A 693 24.32 -11.91 6.41
C ALA A 693 24.12 -13.43 6.22
N VAL A 694 22.87 -13.90 6.26
CA VAL A 694 22.54 -15.30 5.97
C VAL A 694 23.02 -15.66 4.58
N ARG A 695 22.78 -14.81 3.57
CA ARG A 695 23.25 -15.07 2.21
C ARG A 695 24.77 -15.20 2.12
N ALA A 696 25.52 -14.35 2.81
CA ALA A 696 26.98 -14.43 2.86
C ALA A 696 27.45 -15.78 3.40
N VAL A 697 26.88 -16.19 4.55
CA VAL A 697 27.18 -17.50 5.18
C VAL A 697 26.85 -18.65 4.24
N LEU A 698 25.65 -18.67 3.66
CA LEU A 698 25.23 -19.76 2.78
C LEU A 698 26.04 -19.83 1.49
N THR A 699 26.45 -18.69 0.95
CA THR A 699 27.32 -18.66 -0.23
C THR A 699 28.71 -19.21 0.09
N LEU A 700 29.19 -19.03 1.33
CA LEU A 700 30.48 -19.57 1.80
C LEU A 700 30.44 -21.09 2.05
N MET A 701 29.27 -21.68 2.29
CA MET A 701 29.13 -23.11 2.56
C MET A 701 29.62 -23.98 1.40
N LEU A 702 29.35 -23.60 0.14
CA LEU A 702 29.78 -24.38 -1.02
C LEU A 702 31.32 -24.44 -1.16
N PRO A 703 32.05 -23.32 -1.11
CA PRO A 703 33.51 -23.34 -0.99
C PRO A 703 34.02 -24.15 0.20
N ALA A 704 33.38 -24.04 1.37
CA ALA A 704 33.79 -24.81 2.54
C ALA A 704 33.61 -26.32 2.31
N PHE A 705 32.47 -26.76 1.78
CA PHE A 705 32.22 -28.17 1.47
C PHE A 705 33.18 -28.73 0.42
N ALA A 706 33.53 -27.93 -0.58
CA ALA A 706 34.55 -28.28 -1.55
C ALA A 706 35.94 -28.38 -0.92
N TYR A 707 36.31 -27.41 -0.06
CA TYR A 707 37.57 -27.39 0.66
C TYR A 707 37.75 -28.62 1.57
N PHE A 708 36.70 -29.03 2.27
CA PHE A 708 36.70 -30.22 3.12
C PHE A 708 36.51 -31.54 2.34
N GLY A 709 36.40 -31.51 1.01
CA GLY A 709 36.21 -32.72 0.20
C GLY A 709 34.88 -33.44 0.42
N ILE A 710 33.88 -32.77 1.01
CA ILE A 710 32.55 -33.33 1.31
C ILE A 710 31.49 -32.89 0.31
N LEU A 711 31.88 -32.33 -0.84
CA LEU A 711 30.97 -31.88 -1.88
C LEU A 711 30.26 -33.08 -2.54
N ASN A 712 29.07 -33.40 -2.06
CA ASN A 712 28.21 -34.47 -2.55
C ASN A 712 26.76 -33.98 -2.72
N PHE A 713 25.86 -34.89 -3.09
CA PHE A 713 24.44 -34.58 -3.27
C PHE A 713 23.82 -33.87 -2.06
N TRP A 714 24.07 -34.34 -0.84
CA TRP A 714 23.45 -33.81 0.37
C TRP A 714 23.95 -32.41 0.73
N THR A 715 25.25 -32.16 0.62
CA THR A 715 25.82 -30.82 0.89
C THR A 715 25.39 -29.80 -0.17
N LEU A 716 25.28 -30.25 -1.43
CA LEU A 716 24.74 -29.43 -2.52
C LEU A 716 23.24 -29.17 -2.31
N LEU A 717 22.49 -30.18 -1.84
CA LEU A 717 21.05 -30.06 -1.60
C LEU A 717 20.80 -29.06 -0.48
N LEU A 718 21.54 -29.16 0.62
CA LEU A 718 21.50 -28.21 1.73
C LEU A 718 21.79 -26.77 1.24
N SER A 719 22.82 -26.60 0.41
CA SER A 719 23.15 -25.30 -0.17
C SER A 719 22.04 -24.77 -1.08
N SER A 720 21.41 -25.64 -1.88
CA SER A 720 20.32 -25.29 -2.78
C SER A 720 19.04 -24.89 -2.02
N ILE A 721 18.67 -25.67 -0.99
CA ILE A 721 17.57 -25.39 -0.05
C ILE A 721 17.77 -24.03 0.60
N ALA A 722 18.96 -23.79 1.14
CA ALA A 722 19.25 -22.56 1.86
C ALA A 722 19.25 -21.34 0.92
N ASN A 723 19.81 -21.47 -0.29
CA ASN A 723 19.76 -20.42 -1.31
C ASN A 723 18.32 -20.14 -1.78
N GLY A 724 17.51 -21.19 -1.97
CA GLY A 724 16.09 -21.05 -2.30
C GLY A 724 15.30 -20.28 -1.23
N TRP A 725 15.53 -20.60 0.04
CA TRP A 725 14.93 -19.86 1.15
C TRP A 725 15.32 -18.38 1.15
N VAL A 726 16.62 -18.08 1.06
CA VAL A 726 17.12 -16.69 1.05
C VAL A 726 16.57 -15.88 -0.11
N LEU A 727 16.52 -16.46 -1.31
CA LEU A 727 15.95 -15.77 -2.47
C LEU A 727 14.48 -15.42 -2.23
N SER A 728 13.69 -16.34 -1.66
CA SER A 728 12.31 -16.09 -1.27
C SER A 728 12.19 -15.02 -0.19
N ALA A 729 13.09 -15.02 0.80
CA ALA A 729 13.11 -14.05 1.88
C ALA A 729 13.42 -12.64 1.36
N ILE A 730 14.43 -12.50 0.50
CA ILE A 730 14.81 -11.21 -0.13
C ILE A 730 13.65 -10.68 -0.96
N MET A 731 13.07 -11.48 -1.86
CA MET A 731 11.97 -11.04 -2.72
C MET A 731 10.72 -10.63 -1.93
N THR A 732 10.43 -11.33 -0.83
CA THR A 732 9.28 -11.00 0.04
C THR A 732 9.52 -9.70 0.81
N THR A 733 10.72 -9.54 1.38
CA THR A 733 11.08 -8.39 2.22
C THR A 733 11.31 -7.12 1.41
N GLU A 734 12.05 -7.18 0.30
CA GLU A 734 12.26 -6.02 -0.58
C GLU A 734 10.94 -5.45 -1.10
N ASN A 735 10.03 -6.31 -1.59
CA ASN A 735 8.75 -5.84 -2.11
C ASN A 735 7.88 -5.20 -1.01
N ALA A 736 7.93 -5.73 0.21
CA ALA A 736 7.23 -5.15 1.35
C ALA A 736 7.81 -3.79 1.76
N TYR A 737 9.15 -3.64 1.74
CA TYR A 737 9.82 -2.41 2.14
C TYR A 737 9.83 -1.33 1.07
N ILE A 738 9.89 -1.67 -0.22
CA ILE A 738 9.77 -0.68 -1.32
C ILE A 738 8.51 0.15 -1.13
N ARG A 739 7.39 -0.46 -0.76
CA ARG A 739 6.14 0.27 -0.49
C ARG A 739 6.28 1.29 0.65
N ARG A 740 7.01 0.94 1.72
CA ARG A 740 7.22 1.83 2.87
C ARG A 740 8.21 2.94 2.55
N LEU A 741 9.32 2.60 1.89
CA LEU A 741 10.42 3.52 1.58
C LEU A 741 10.11 4.45 0.41
N ALA A 742 9.32 3.98 -0.56
CA ALA A 742 8.99 4.73 -1.75
C ALA A 742 7.75 5.62 -1.60
N GLY A 743 6.88 5.32 -0.62
CA GLY A 743 5.63 6.05 -0.41
C GLY A 743 4.76 6.09 -1.67
N LYS A 744 4.25 7.27 -2.02
CA LYS A 744 3.51 7.51 -3.27
C LYS A 744 4.28 7.17 -4.56
N HIS A 745 5.62 7.06 -4.49
CA HIS A 745 6.48 6.72 -5.63
C HIS A 745 6.74 5.21 -5.78
N GLN A 746 6.01 4.34 -5.05
CA GLN A 746 6.16 2.88 -5.13
C GLN A 746 6.16 2.34 -6.57
N GLY A 747 5.23 2.79 -7.41
CA GLY A 747 5.15 2.34 -8.81
C GLY A 747 6.42 2.66 -9.61
N THR A 748 6.95 3.86 -9.44
CA THR A 748 8.20 4.30 -10.09
C THR A 748 9.40 3.50 -9.60
N VAL A 749 9.54 3.31 -8.28
CA VAL A 749 10.65 2.55 -7.68
C VAL A 749 10.61 1.08 -8.10
N MET A 750 9.42 0.46 -8.12
CA MET A 750 9.25 -0.91 -8.61
C MET A 750 9.63 -1.04 -10.08
N ALA A 751 9.18 -0.11 -10.93
CA ALA A 751 9.51 -0.11 -12.36
C ALA A 751 11.01 0.09 -12.60
N MET A 752 11.64 1.03 -11.89
CA MET A 752 13.09 1.21 -11.92
C MET A 752 13.83 -0.04 -11.43
N GLY A 753 13.36 -0.68 -10.35
CA GLY A 753 13.93 -1.92 -9.82
C GLY A 753 13.86 -3.08 -10.82
N ALA A 754 12.76 -3.20 -11.56
CA ALA A 754 12.59 -4.19 -12.62
C ALA A 754 13.53 -3.92 -13.80
N VAL A 755 13.57 -2.69 -14.32
CA VAL A 755 14.49 -2.31 -15.41
C VAL A 755 15.94 -2.55 -14.99
N HIS A 756 16.33 -2.06 -13.81
CA HIS A 756 17.67 -2.20 -13.29
C HIS A 756 18.09 -3.67 -13.14
N TYR A 757 17.22 -4.53 -12.63
CA TYR A 757 17.49 -5.98 -12.53
C TYR A 757 17.84 -6.58 -13.88
N VAL A 758 17.03 -6.26 -14.89
CA VAL A 758 17.17 -6.82 -16.23
C VAL A 758 18.37 -6.21 -16.96
N SER A 759 18.60 -4.90 -16.81
CA SER A 759 19.77 -4.19 -17.37
C SER A 759 21.08 -4.78 -16.85
N MET A 760 21.18 -5.04 -15.54
CA MET A 760 22.39 -5.64 -14.98
C MET A 760 22.66 -7.03 -15.54
N GLN A 761 21.60 -7.82 -15.79
CA GLN A 761 21.74 -9.16 -16.38
C GLN A 761 22.16 -9.12 -17.84
N ALA A 762 21.59 -8.19 -18.62
CA ALA A 762 22.02 -7.96 -19.99
C ALA A 762 23.48 -7.49 -20.05
N VAL A 763 23.87 -6.48 -19.25
CA VAL A 763 25.23 -5.92 -19.23
C VAL A 763 26.26 -6.97 -18.80
N LEU A 764 26.05 -7.65 -17.66
CA LEU A 764 27.01 -8.61 -17.12
C LEU A 764 27.10 -9.88 -17.99
N GLY A 765 25.97 -10.37 -18.51
CA GLY A 765 25.90 -11.57 -19.33
C GLY A 765 26.38 -11.34 -20.77
N LEU A 766 25.85 -10.33 -21.47
CA LEU A 766 26.13 -10.10 -22.89
C LEU A 766 27.39 -9.30 -23.15
N ILE A 767 27.61 -8.20 -22.42
CA ILE A 767 28.64 -7.20 -22.75
C ILE A 767 29.94 -7.53 -22.03
N LEU A 768 29.87 -7.63 -20.70
CA LEU A 768 31.06 -7.90 -19.90
C LEU A 768 31.48 -9.38 -20.00
N GLY A 769 30.60 -10.24 -20.48
CA GLY A 769 30.89 -11.66 -20.69
C GLY A 769 31.36 -12.33 -19.41
N ILE A 770 30.68 -12.11 -18.28
CA ILE A 770 31.12 -12.55 -16.95
C ILE A 770 31.36 -14.07 -16.86
N GLY A 771 30.74 -14.85 -17.75
CA GLY A 771 31.02 -16.27 -17.95
C GLY A 771 32.48 -16.57 -18.29
N THR A 772 33.18 -15.67 -18.99
CA THR A 772 34.63 -15.80 -19.26
C THR A 772 35.45 -15.85 -17.99
N ILE A 773 35.05 -15.11 -16.94
CA ILE A 773 35.72 -15.16 -15.64
C ILE A 773 35.56 -16.56 -15.05
N ILE A 774 34.36 -17.15 -15.14
CA ILE A 774 34.08 -18.51 -14.64
C ILE A 774 34.77 -19.59 -15.48
N ASP A 775 34.92 -19.41 -16.79
CA ASP A 775 35.65 -20.36 -17.63
C ASP A 775 37.17 -20.31 -17.37
N LYS A 776 37.73 -19.12 -17.08
CA LYS A 776 39.16 -18.93 -16.79
C LYS A 776 39.53 -19.26 -15.35
N TRP A 777 38.60 -19.08 -14.41
CA TRP A 777 38.84 -19.27 -12.98
C TRP A 777 38.10 -20.50 -12.47
N ASN A 778 38.42 -20.96 -11.25
CA ASN A 778 37.62 -21.99 -10.62
C ASN A 778 36.20 -21.47 -10.35
N PRO A 779 35.11 -22.18 -10.72
CA PRO A 779 33.73 -21.79 -10.41
C PRO A 779 33.49 -21.47 -8.92
N MET A 780 34.31 -21.99 -8.00
CA MET A 780 34.27 -21.64 -6.57
C MET A 780 34.53 -20.17 -6.28
N ILE A 781 35.36 -19.50 -7.09
CA ILE A 781 35.71 -18.09 -6.87
C ILE A 781 34.46 -17.21 -7.00
N ALA A 782 33.49 -17.58 -7.84
CA ALA A 782 32.20 -16.90 -7.92
C ALA A 782 31.47 -16.84 -6.56
N PHE A 783 31.50 -17.95 -5.82
CA PHE A 783 30.87 -18.06 -4.50
C PHE A 783 31.64 -17.29 -3.44
N LEU A 784 32.98 -17.31 -3.48
CA LEU A 784 33.80 -16.51 -2.56
C LEU A 784 33.60 -15.00 -2.77
N ILE A 785 33.58 -14.53 -4.03
CA ILE A 785 33.28 -13.13 -4.36
C ILE A 785 31.89 -12.76 -3.85
N SER A 786 30.88 -13.60 -4.11
CA SER A 786 29.52 -13.33 -3.63
C SER A 786 29.46 -13.30 -2.10
N ALA A 787 30.13 -14.21 -1.38
CA ALA A 787 30.16 -14.21 0.08
C ALA A 787 30.81 -12.91 0.63
N ALA A 788 31.95 -12.50 0.05
CA ALA A 788 32.65 -11.28 0.43
C ALA A 788 31.80 -10.02 0.16
N VAL A 789 31.18 -9.91 -1.02
CA VAL A 789 30.32 -8.77 -1.36
C VAL A 789 29.14 -8.67 -0.38
N HIS A 790 28.46 -9.77 -0.07
CA HIS A 790 27.32 -9.74 0.84
C HIS A 790 27.74 -9.46 2.29
N GLY A 791 28.78 -10.14 2.80
CA GLY A 791 29.19 -10.04 4.20
C GLY A 791 30.01 -8.80 4.54
N LEU A 792 30.96 -8.42 3.68
CA LEU A 792 31.92 -7.34 3.96
C LEU A 792 31.46 -5.99 3.41
N LEU A 793 30.69 -5.96 2.32
CA LEU A 793 30.23 -4.71 1.71
C LEU A 793 28.76 -4.42 2.04
N LEU A 794 27.85 -5.33 1.73
CA LEU A 794 26.41 -5.04 1.82
C LEU A 794 25.85 -5.02 3.23
N VAL A 795 26.30 -5.91 4.12
CA VAL A 795 25.86 -5.92 5.52
C VAL A 795 26.20 -4.59 6.22
N PRO A 796 27.47 -4.10 6.23
CA PRO A 796 27.80 -2.80 6.81
C PRO A 796 27.06 -1.66 6.10
N TYR A 797 27.03 -1.66 4.77
CA TYR A 797 26.38 -0.60 3.99
C TYR A 797 24.90 -0.44 4.36
N LEU A 798 24.14 -1.54 4.39
CA LEU A 798 22.72 -1.53 4.77
C LEU A 798 22.53 -1.16 6.24
N TRP A 799 23.42 -1.59 7.13
CA TRP A 799 23.33 -1.26 8.56
C TRP A 799 23.39 0.26 8.79
N PHE A 800 24.25 0.97 8.06
CA PHE A 800 24.43 2.42 8.21
C PHE A 800 23.48 3.27 7.37
N THR A 801 22.93 2.74 6.26
CA THR A 801 22.11 3.54 5.32
C THR A 801 20.61 3.28 5.39
N MET A 802 20.17 2.12 5.88
CA MET A 802 18.75 1.82 6.00
C MET A 802 18.18 2.32 7.34
N PRO A 803 16.98 2.94 7.33
CA PRO A 803 16.33 3.38 8.55
C PRO A 803 15.88 2.19 9.40
N ASN A 804 15.95 2.36 10.72
CA ASN A 804 15.47 1.37 11.69
C ASN A 804 14.02 1.62 12.11
N ASP A 805 13.18 2.03 11.16
CA ASP A 805 11.80 2.37 11.47
C ASP A 805 11.06 1.11 11.92
N ALA A 806 10.41 1.20 13.08
CA ALA A 806 9.53 0.13 13.54
C ALA A 806 8.43 -0.09 12.49
N PRO A 807 8.02 -1.35 12.23
CA PRO A 807 6.86 -1.60 11.37
C PRO A 807 5.66 -0.81 11.90
N PRO A 808 4.81 -0.24 11.01
CA PRO A 808 3.64 0.50 11.45
C PRO A 808 2.81 -0.39 12.37
N ALA A 809 2.48 0.12 13.56
CA ALA A 809 1.65 -0.59 14.52
C ALA A 809 0.36 -1.00 13.79
N LYS A 810 0.08 -2.31 13.70
CA LYS A 810 -1.18 -2.79 13.13
C LYS A 810 -2.28 -2.12 13.95
N THR A 811 -3.08 -1.28 13.30
CA THR A 811 -4.23 -0.62 13.92
C THR A 811 -5.06 -1.67 14.65
N ALA A 812 -5.34 -1.41 15.93
CA ALA A 812 -5.72 -2.36 16.97
C ALA A 812 -7.11 -3.04 16.81
N ALA A 813 -7.57 -3.28 15.59
CA ALA A 813 -8.75 -4.10 15.32
C ALA A 813 -8.37 -5.59 15.40
N GLY A 814 -8.30 -6.13 16.61
CA GLY A 814 -8.41 -7.57 16.87
C GLY A 814 -7.21 -8.47 16.53
N THR A 815 -5.99 -7.94 16.42
CA THR A 815 -4.82 -8.81 16.19
C THR A 815 -4.29 -9.49 17.46
N PRO A 816 -3.89 -10.78 17.39
CA PRO A 816 -3.30 -11.53 18.50
C PRO A 816 -2.07 -10.82 19.08
N GLN A 817 -1.81 -11.05 20.38
CA GLN A 817 -0.72 -10.47 21.16
C GLN A 817 0.59 -10.26 20.37
N PRO A 818 1.30 -9.12 20.57
CA PRO A 818 2.54 -8.81 19.85
C PRO A 818 3.56 -9.95 20.01
N LEU A 819 4.32 -10.27 18.95
CA LEU A 819 5.30 -11.36 18.98
C LEU A 819 6.29 -11.19 20.12
N LYS A 820 6.64 -9.96 20.52
CA LYS A 820 7.45 -9.74 21.73
C LYS A 820 6.76 -10.27 22.99
N ALA A 821 5.45 -10.08 23.17
CA ALA A 821 4.72 -10.66 24.29
C ALA A 821 4.58 -12.18 24.16
N ARG A 822 4.40 -12.73 22.95
CA ARG A 822 4.37 -14.19 22.73
C ARG A 822 5.73 -14.87 22.84
N VAL A 823 6.81 -14.22 22.39
CA VAL A 823 8.20 -14.69 22.47
C VAL A 823 8.75 -14.44 23.85
N LYS A 824 8.39 -13.34 24.51
CA LYS A 824 8.68 -13.11 25.92
C LYS A 824 7.89 -14.09 26.77
N ALA A 825 6.59 -14.30 26.54
CA ALA A 825 5.84 -15.37 27.21
C ALA A 825 6.44 -16.75 26.90
N TRP A 826 6.89 -17.02 25.68
CA TRP A 826 7.57 -18.27 25.31
C TRP A 826 8.94 -18.41 25.99
N LEU A 827 9.77 -17.36 26.01
CA LEU A 827 11.08 -17.31 26.68
C LEU A 827 10.94 -17.38 28.20
N ASP A 828 9.94 -16.69 28.76
CA ASP A 828 9.61 -16.68 30.18
C ASP A 828 9.06 -18.05 30.58
N GLN A 829 8.24 -18.69 29.75
CA GLN A 829 7.74 -20.07 29.95
C GLN A 829 8.86 -21.11 29.81
N VAL A 830 9.83 -20.90 28.90
CA VAL A 830 11.06 -21.71 28.79
C VAL A 830 11.98 -21.49 29.99
N ARG A 831 12.15 -20.24 30.46
CA ARG A 831 12.95 -19.90 31.65
C ARG A 831 12.35 -20.44 32.94
N GLN A 832 11.02 -20.51 33.03
CA GLN A 832 10.30 -21.01 34.20
C GLN A 832 10.24 -22.55 34.28
N GLY A 833 10.99 -23.27 33.45
CA GLY A 833 11.05 -24.75 33.52
C GLY A 833 9.77 -25.46 33.07
N GLY A 834 8.85 -24.75 32.42
CA GLY A 834 7.71 -25.39 31.76
C GLY A 834 8.19 -26.25 30.61
N ARG A 835 7.76 -27.51 30.55
CA ARG A 835 8.05 -28.45 29.44
C ARG A 835 7.97 -27.71 28.09
N PRO A 836 8.95 -27.89 27.20
CA PRO A 836 9.19 -26.96 26.10
C PRO A 836 7.91 -26.79 25.29
N ALA A 837 7.44 -25.55 25.11
CA ALA A 837 6.26 -25.22 24.30
C ALA A 837 6.32 -25.78 22.85
N PHE A 838 7.48 -26.26 22.42
CA PHE A 838 7.63 -27.11 21.23
C PHE A 838 6.73 -28.35 21.32
N GLU A 839 6.64 -29.03 22.47
CA GLU A 839 5.72 -30.16 22.74
C GLU A 839 4.24 -29.77 22.75
N ALA A 840 3.87 -28.48 22.77
CA ALA A 840 2.46 -28.04 22.66
C ALA A 840 2.11 -27.52 21.26
N LEU A 841 3.05 -26.81 20.60
CA LEU A 841 2.91 -26.34 19.23
C LEU A 841 3.00 -27.48 18.21
N VAL A 842 3.90 -28.43 18.42
CA VAL A 842 4.11 -29.56 17.51
C VAL A 842 2.89 -30.47 17.47
N PRO A 843 2.23 -30.90 18.57
CA PRO A 843 1.01 -31.68 18.46
C PRO A 843 -0.16 -30.89 17.88
N GLY A 844 -0.29 -29.58 18.11
CA GLY A 844 -1.33 -28.77 17.47
C GLY A 844 -1.14 -28.71 15.95
N PHE A 845 0.08 -28.40 15.51
CA PHE A 845 0.44 -28.36 14.10
C PHE A 845 0.38 -29.74 13.44
N LEU A 846 0.91 -30.78 14.09
CA LEU A 846 0.82 -32.17 13.63
C LEU A 846 -0.64 -32.62 13.61
N ARG A 847 -1.48 -32.37 14.62
CA ARG A 847 -2.91 -32.71 14.56
C ARG A 847 -3.62 -32.01 13.39
N GLN A 848 -3.25 -30.77 13.08
CA GLN A 848 -3.83 -30.05 11.94
C GLN A 848 -3.34 -30.57 10.58
N TYR A 849 -2.06 -30.93 10.46
CA TYR A 849 -1.38 -31.23 9.19
C TYR A 849 -0.78 -32.65 9.12
N TRP A 850 -1.20 -33.60 9.95
CA TRP A 850 -0.57 -34.93 10.02
C TRP A 850 -0.73 -35.69 8.71
N LYS A 851 -1.85 -35.49 7.99
CA LYS A 851 -2.09 -36.13 6.69
C LYS A 851 -1.10 -35.62 5.66
N GLU A 852 -0.90 -34.31 5.61
CA GLU A 852 0.08 -33.66 4.75
C GLU A 852 1.51 -34.09 5.10
N ALA A 853 1.86 -34.11 6.39
CA ALA A 853 3.16 -34.57 6.87
C ALA A 853 3.42 -36.05 6.53
N LEU A 854 2.40 -36.91 6.67
CA LEU A 854 2.49 -38.33 6.32
C LEU A 854 2.67 -38.52 4.80
N ILE A 855 1.89 -37.81 3.98
CA ILE A 855 2.04 -37.84 2.50
C ILE A 855 3.44 -37.34 2.11
N PHE A 856 3.94 -36.29 2.77
CA PHE A 856 5.28 -35.79 2.55
C PHE A 856 6.36 -36.80 2.95
N ALA A 857 6.26 -37.41 4.13
CA ALA A 857 7.18 -38.46 4.57
C ALA A 857 7.15 -39.67 3.62
N ALA A 858 5.96 -40.11 3.21
CA ALA A 858 5.79 -41.17 2.22
C ALA A 858 6.40 -40.79 0.86
N SER A 859 6.32 -39.52 0.45
CA SER A 859 6.94 -39.05 -0.79
C SER A 859 8.47 -39.00 -0.73
N ILE A 860 9.05 -38.72 0.45
CA ILE A 860 10.49 -38.82 0.69
C ILE A 860 10.92 -40.28 0.65
N ALA A 861 10.16 -41.18 1.28
CA ALA A 861 10.44 -42.62 1.19
C ALA A 861 10.35 -43.12 -0.25
N ALA A 862 9.34 -42.66 -1.02
CA ALA A 862 9.18 -42.99 -2.43
C ALA A 862 10.35 -42.51 -3.30
N TYR A 863 11.04 -41.42 -2.92
CA TYR A 863 12.23 -40.95 -3.64
C TYR A 863 13.35 -42.00 -3.64
N SER A 864 13.52 -42.76 -2.56
CA SER A 864 14.51 -43.85 -2.48
C SER A 864 14.23 -44.98 -3.49
N PHE A 865 12.98 -45.13 -3.95
CA PHE A 865 12.58 -46.16 -4.92
C PHE A 865 12.45 -45.62 -6.35
N LEU A 866 11.92 -44.41 -6.51
CA LEU A 866 11.63 -43.81 -7.81
C LEU A 866 12.77 -42.94 -8.34
N HIS A 867 13.73 -42.55 -7.48
CA HIS A 867 14.80 -41.59 -7.77
C HIS A 867 14.31 -40.27 -8.41
N SER A 868 13.03 -39.94 -8.20
CA SER A 868 12.36 -38.80 -8.80
C SER A 868 11.87 -37.84 -7.72
N PRO A 869 12.17 -36.53 -7.81
CA PRO A 869 11.72 -35.52 -6.85
C PRO A 869 10.24 -35.15 -7.01
N ILE A 870 9.58 -35.63 -8.08
CA ILE A 870 8.20 -35.28 -8.42
C ILE A 870 7.21 -35.63 -7.29
N PRO A 871 7.24 -36.81 -6.66
CA PRO A 871 6.37 -37.12 -5.53
C PRO A 871 6.52 -36.14 -4.37
N ILE A 872 7.76 -35.72 -4.07
CA ILE A 872 8.04 -34.75 -3.00
C ILE A 872 7.46 -33.38 -3.34
N ALA A 873 7.68 -32.92 -4.59
CA ALA A 873 7.10 -31.67 -5.08
C ALA A 873 5.57 -31.69 -5.06
N LEU A 874 4.93 -32.80 -5.46
CA LEU A 874 3.48 -32.97 -5.43
C LEU A 874 2.92 -33.05 -4.00
N ALA A 875 3.63 -33.69 -3.07
CA ALA A 875 3.23 -33.74 -1.66
C ALA A 875 3.28 -32.35 -1.02
N LEU A 876 4.33 -31.58 -1.29
CA LEU A 876 4.43 -30.19 -0.84
C LEU A 876 3.41 -29.29 -1.54
N PHE A 877 3.15 -29.49 -2.83
CA PHE A 877 2.08 -28.80 -3.53
C PHE A 877 0.73 -29.05 -2.86
N TYR A 878 0.44 -30.32 -2.56
CA TYR A 878 -0.79 -30.73 -1.89
C TYR A 878 -0.91 -30.08 -0.51
N TRP A 879 0.19 -30.05 0.25
CA TRP A 879 0.24 -29.37 1.55
C TRP A 879 -0.06 -27.87 1.39
N VAL A 880 0.67 -27.16 0.54
CA VAL A 880 0.44 -25.73 0.30
C VAL A 880 -0.98 -25.48 -0.20
N TRP A 881 -1.47 -26.30 -1.14
CA TRP A 881 -2.83 -26.24 -1.66
C TRP A 881 -3.90 -26.32 -0.56
N ASN A 882 -3.62 -27.08 0.50
CA ASN A 882 -4.50 -27.25 1.65
C ASN A 882 -4.27 -26.23 2.77
N SER A 883 -3.27 -25.34 2.68
CA SER A 883 -3.06 -24.29 3.67
C SER A 883 -4.23 -23.28 3.72
N ASP A 884 -4.49 -22.72 4.89
CA ASP A 884 -5.60 -21.77 5.08
C ASP A 884 -5.42 -20.51 4.24
N THR A 885 -4.18 -20.06 4.05
CA THR A 885 -3.87 -18.91 3.18
C THR A 885 -4.29 -19.18 1.74
N VAL A 886 -3.97 -20.36 1.19
CA VAL A 886 -4.35 -20.72 -0.19
C VAL A 886 -5.87 -20.88 -0.32
N ARG A 887 -6.52 -21.47 0.68
CA ARG A 887 -7.99 -21.55 0.73
C ARG A 887 -8.62 -20.16 0.70
N SER A 888 -8.07 -19.23 1.47
CA SER A 888 -8.51 -17.83 1.54
C SER A 888 -8.34 -17.09 0.19
N VAL A 889 -7.17 -17.24 -0.45
CA VAL A 889 -6.92 -16.70 -1.80
C VAL A 889 -7.88 -17.31 -2.84
N ARG A 890 -8.15 -18.62 -2.75
CA ARG A 890 -9.06 -19.32 -3.67
C ARG A 890 -10.53 -18.94 -3.47
N ARG A 891 -10.94 -18.60 -2.24
CA ARG A 891 -12.27 -18.05 -1.93
C ARG A 891 -12.40 -16.59 -2.35
N GLY A 892 -11.27 -15.89 -2.54
CA GLY A 892 -11.22 -14.48 -2.91
C GLY A 892 -11.30 -13.54 -1.70
N ASP A 893 -11.04 -14.03 -0.48
CA ASP A 893 -11.16 -13.23 0.75
C ASP A 893 -10.08 -12.13 0.83
N THR A 894 -8.92 -12.39 0.21
CA THR A 894 -7.76 -11.48 0.15
C THR A 894 -7.80 -10.48 -1.00
N ARG A 895 -8.81 -10.54 -1.87
CA ARG A 895 -8.90 -9.68 -3.05
C ARG A 895 -9.67 -8.38 -2.74
N GLU A 896 -9.35 -7.30 -3.42
CA GLU A 896 -10.22 -6.12 -3.44
C GLU A 896 -11.44 -6.40 -4.32
N VAL A 897 -12.65 -6.10 -3.84
CA VAL A 897 -13.89 -6.30 -4.61
C VAL A 897 -13.98 -5.19 -5.65
N SER A 898 -13.93 -5.54 -6.95
CA SER A 898 -13.98 -4.55 -8.03
C SER A 898 -15.37 -3.94 -8.17
N GLU A 899 -15.48 -2.74 -8.75
CA GLU A 899 -16.77 -2.09 -9.00
C GLU A 899 -17.75 -2.99 -9.78
N ARG A 900 -17.28 -3.71 -10.79
CA ARG A 900 -18.10 -4.68 -11.53
C ARG A 900 -18.62 -5.83 -10.66
N GLU A 901 -17.84 -6.27 -9.66
CA GLU A 901 -18.32 -7.30 -8.73
C GLU A 901 -19.37 -6.75 -7.77
N LYS A 902 -19.25 -5.48 -7.35
CA LYS A 902 -20.26 -4.80 -6.55
C LYS A 902 -21.56 -4.63 -7.35
N GLU A 903 -21.45 -4.24 -8.61
CA GLU A 903 -22.58 -4.15 -9.55
C GLU A 903 -23.25 -5.52 -9.72
N ILE A 904 -22.50 -6.58 -10.02
CA ILE A 904 -23.04 -7.95 -10.13
C ILE A 904 -23.76 -8.36 -8.83
N ALA A 905 -23.16 -8.08 -7.67
CA ALA A 905 -23.75 -8.42 -6.38
C ALA A 905 -25.05 -7.62 -6.12
N LEU A 906 -25.08 -6.35 -6.51
CA LEU A 906 -26.26 -5.49 -6.41
C LEU A 906 -27.36 -5.99 -7.35
N THR A 907 -27.07 -6.24 -8.63
CA THR A 907 -28.06 -6.74 -9.60
C THR A 907 -28.59 -8.12 -9.21
N LEU A 908 -27.75 -9.00 -8.64
CA LEU A 908 -28.21 -10.29 -8.11
C LEU A 908 -29.15 -10.12 -6.91
N LYS A 909 -28.90 -9.12 -6.06
CA LYS A 909 -29.77 -8.78 -4.92
C LYS A 909 -31.10 -8.19 -5.41
N GLU A 910 -31.05 -7.30 -6.39
CA GLU A 910 -32.24 -6.69 -7.02
C GLU A 910 -33.09 -7.74 -7.73
N ASN A 911 -32.48 -8.63 -8.51
CA ASN A 911 -33.20 -9.74 -9.15
C ASN A 911 -33.84 -10.67 -8.12
N ALA A 912 -33.13 -11.00 -7.03
CA ALA A 912 -33.68 -11.83 -5.96
C ALA A 912 -34.86 -11.16 -5.25
N ALA A 913 -34.79 -9.85 -4.99
CA ALA A 913 -35.90 -9.09 -4.40
C ALA A 913 -37.10 -9.01 -5.35
N ALA A 914 -36.87 -8.74 -6.63
CA ALA A 914 -37.92 -8.69 -7.65
C ALA A 914 -38.59 -10.06 -7.86
N ASP A 915 -37.83 -11.15 -7.82
CA ASP A 915 -38.37 -12.51 -7.93
C ASP A 915 -39.26 -12.86 -6.73
N LEU A 916 -38.97 -12.34 -5.52
CA LEU A 916 -39.84 -12.52 -4.35
C LEU A 916 -41.17 -11.77 -4.50
N VAL A 917 -41.12 -10.54 -5.01
CA VAL A 917 -42.32 -9.73 -5.27
C VAL A 917 -43.21 -10.39 -6.33
N ASP A 918 -42.63 -10.81 -7.46
CA ASP A 918 -43.41 -11.45 -8.52
C ASP A 918 -43.98 -12.80 -8.08
N ARG A 919 -43.26 -13.57 -7.25
CA ARG A 919 -43.80 -14.81 -6.68
C ARG A 919 -44.96 -14.53 -5.74
N ALA A 920 -44.85 -13.53 -4.87
CA ALA A 920 -45.96 -13.12 -4.03
C ALA A 920 -47.17 -12.67 -4.86
N GLU A 921 -46.94 -11.96 -5.96
CA GLU A 921 -47.99 -11.55 -6.90
C GLU A 921 -48.62 -12.73 -7.63
N ILE A 922 -47.83 -13.70 -8.07
CA ILE A 922 -48.34 -14.95 -8.66
C ILE A 922 -49.23 -15.68 -7.65
N GLU A 923 -48.80 -15.81 -6.39
CA GLU A 923 -49.59 -16.45 -5.34
C GLU A 923 -50.89 -15.67 -5.06
N ARG A 924 -50.84 -14.33 -5.04
CA ARG A 924 -52.03 -13.48 -4.92
C ARG A 924 -53.01 -13.67 -6.08
N LEU A 925 -52.53 -13.60 -7.32
CA LEU A 925 -53.35 -13.79 -8.52
C LEU A 925 -53.98 -15.19 -8.57
N LYS A 926 -53.22 -16.22 -8.17
CA LYS A 926 -53.71 -17.61 -8.05
C LYS A 926 -54.80 -17.73 -6.98
N ALA A 927 -54.71 -16.97 -5.88
CA ALA A 927 -55.71 -16.96 -4.83
C ALA A 927 -56.99 -16.21 -5.24
N GLU A 928 -56.87 -15.07 -5.92
CA GLU A 928 -58.01 -14.21 -6.30
C GLU A 928 -58.80 -14.73 -7.51
N LYS A 929 -58.19 -15.55 -8.39
CA LYS A 929 -58.81 -16.11 -9.61
C LYS A 929 -59.51 -15.08 -10.52
N ALA A 930 -59.06 -13.82 -10.51
CA ALA A 930 -59.66 -12.74 -11.30
C ALA A 930 -59.55 -12.99 -12.82
N ALA A 931 -60.53 -12.58 -13.63
CA ALA A 931 -60.49 -12.80 -15.08
C ALA A 931 -59.18 -12.32 -15.72
N GLY A 932 -58.50 -13.21 -16.49
CA GLY A 932 -57.21 -12.93 -17.13
C GLY A 932 -55.96 -13.24 -16.29
N TRP A 933 -56.11 -13.77 -15.07
CA TRP A 933 -55.00 -14.08 -14.16
C TRP A 933 -53.95 -15.05 -14.76
N GLU A 934 -54.36 -16.05 -15.54
CA GLU A 934 -53.46 -17.05 -16.14
C GLU A 934 -52.43 -16.42 -17.10
N ALA A 935 -52.88 -15.46 -17.92
CA ALA A 935 -52.00 -14.75 -18.85
C ALA A 935 -50.95 -13.92 -18.09
N ARG A 936 -51.38 -13.26 -17.01
CA ARG A 936 -50.48 -12.47 -16.15
C ARG A 936 -49.50 -13.36 -15.37
N VAL A 937 -49.94 -14.50 -14.87
CA VAL A 937 -49.06 -15.49 -14.23
C VAL A 937 -48.03 -16.01 -15.23
N ALA A 938 -48.44 -16.38 -16.44
CA ALA A 938 -47.52 -16.84 -17.49
C ALA A 938 -46.49 -15.75 -17.87
N GLU A 939 -46.91 -14.48 -17.93
CA GLU A 939 -46.02 -13.34 -18.15
C GLU A 939 -45.00 -13.21 -17.01
N LEU A 940 -45.44 -13.20 -15.75
CA LEU A 940 -44.57 -13.10 -14.58
C LEU A 940 -43.61 -14.30 -14.46
N GLU A 941 -44.08 -15.51 -14.72
CA GLU A 941 -43.24 -16.71 -14.77
C GLU A 941 -42.19 -16.61 -15.90
N GLY A 942 -42.56 -16.05 -17.05
CA GLY A 942 -41.62 -15.74 -18.15
C GLY A 942 -40.56 -14.71 -17.74
N VAL A 943 -40.95 -13.67 -16.99
CA VAL A 943 -40.02 -12.66 -16.46
C VAL A 943 -39.06 -13.29 -15.43
N ILE A 944 -39.57 -14.08 -14.48
CA ILE A 944 -38.76 -14.81 -13.48
C ILE A 944 -37.78 -15.76 -14.20
N ALA A 945 -38.22 -16.51 -15.21
CA ALA A 945 -37.36 -17.40 -15.97
C ALA A 945 -36.22 -16.65 -16.68
N LYS A 946 -36.53 -15.49 -17.29
CA LYS A 946 -35.54 -14.61 -17.92
C LYS A 946 -34.53 -14.07 -16.90
N ARG A 947 -34.98 -13.58 -15.74
CA ARG A 947 -34.09 -13.12 -14.65
C ARG A 947 -33.27 -14.25 -14.05
N ALA A 948 -33.80 -15.46 -13.97
CA ALA A 948 -33.05 -16.64 -13.53
C ALA A 948 -31.91 -16.97 -14.49
N GLY A 949 -32.14 -16.87 -15.81
CA GLY A 949 -31.09 -16.96 -16.83
C GLY A 949 -30.00 -15.90 -16.66
N GLN A 950 -30.39 -14.63 -16.55
CA GLN A 950 -29.45 -13.52 -16.30
C GLN A 950 -28.68 -13.70 -14.99
N SER A 951 -29.35 -14.11 -13.91
CA SER A 951 -28.73 -14.35 -12.61
C SER A 951 -27.75 -15.52 -12.64
N LYS A 952 -28.00 -16.55 -13.45
CA LYS A 952 -27.06 -17.65 -13.69
C LYS A 952 -25.80 -17.14 -14.40
N ASP A 953 -25.95 -16.30 -15.41
CA ASP A 953 -24.83 -15.69 -16.14
C ASP A 953 -24.02 -14.75 -15.25
N LEU A 954 -24.69 -13.89 -14.47
CA LEU A 954 -24.09 -12.99 -13.49
C LEU A 954 -23.36 -13.76 -12.38
N LYS A 955 -23.94 -14.86 -11.85
CA LYS A 955 -23.25 -15.75 -10.90
C LYS A 955 -21.99 -16.38 -11.53
N SER A 956 -22.06 -16.78 -12.79
CA SER A 956 -20.90 -17.31 -13.52
C SER A 956 -19.81 -16.24 -13.74
N GLU A 957 -20.21 -15.00 -14.00
CA GLU A 957 -19.33 -13.84 -14.13
C GLU A 957 -18.68 -13.52 -12.78
N GLY A 958 -19.47 -13.38 -11.71
CA GLY A 958 -19.01 -13.15 -10.35
C GLY A 958 -18.02 -14.22 -9.87
N LYS A 959 -18.25 -15.49 -10.21
CA LYS A 959 -17.29 -16.58 -9.93
C LYS A 959 -15.97 -16.46 -10.71
N ARG A 960 -16.00 -15.96 -11.94
CA ARG A 960 -14.78 -15.68 -12.71
C ARG A 960 -13.98 -14.54 -12.08
N TRP A 961 -14.67 -13.49 -11.65
CA TRP A 961 -14.06 -12.36 -10.96
C TRP A 961 -13.48 -12.76 -9.59
N SER A 962 -14.16 -13.62 -8.82
CA SER A 962 -13.65 -14.07 -7.52
C SER A 962 -12.39 -14.95 -7.63
N LEU A 963 -12.27 -15.73 -8.71
CA LEU A 963 -11.12 -16.60 -8.97
C LEU A 963 -9.94 -15.91 -9.68
N ARG A 964 -10.07 -14.64 -10.05
CA ARG A 964 -9.10 -13.95 -10.91
C ARG A 964 -7.69 -13.91 -10.32
N GLN A 965 -7.57 -13.59 -9.04
CA GLN A 965 -6.30 -13.50 -8.30
C GLN A 965 -5.62 -14.88 -8.25
N PHE A 966 -6.41 -15.93 -7.99
CA PHE A 966 -5.91 -17.29 -7.96
C PHE A 966 -5.48 -17.78 -9.35
N ALA A 967 -6.24 -17.46 -10.40
CA ALA A 967 -5.87 -17.77 -11.78
C ALA A 967 -4.52 -17.15 -12.15
N THR A 968 -4.27 -15.90 -11.76
CA THR A 968 -2.97 -15.24 -11.96
C THR A 968 -1.83 -16.00 -11.30
N ILE A 969 -1.99 -16.45 -10.05
CA ILE A 969 -0.98 -17.26 -9.36
C ILE A 969 -0.67 -18.55 -10.13
N ILE A 970 -1.70 -19.25 -10.61
CA ILE A 970 -1.51 -20.48 -11.39
C ILE A 970 -0.73 -20.22 -12.68
N PHE A 971 -1.07 -19.15 -13.42
CA PHE A 971 -0.38 -18.83 -14.67
C PHE A 971 1.06 -18.34 -14.45
N SER A 972 1.31 -17.53 -13.40
CA SER A 972 2.69 -17.17 -13.02
C SER A 972 3.52 -18.39 -12.64
N SER A 973 2.90 -19.37 -11.99
CA SER A 973 3.57 -20.60 -11.57
C SER A 973 3.83 -21.54 -12.74
N LEU A 974 2.89 -21.65 -13.68
CA LEU A 974 3.10 -22.36 -14.94
C LEU A 974 4.25 -21.73 -15.74
N GLN A 975 4.34 -20.40 -15.77
CA GLN A 975 5.46 -19.71 -16.43
C GLN A 975 6.78 -20.10 -15.77
N ALA A 976 6.85 -20.07 -14.43
CA ALA A 976 8.04 -20.46 -13.69
C ALA A 976 8.43 -21.94 -13.91
N ALA A 977 7.45 -22.84 -14.10
CA ALA A 977 7.67 -24.25 -14.41
C ALA A 977 8.36 -24.47 -15.75
N VAL A 978 8.18 -23.57 -16.72
CA VAL A 978 8.85 -23.65 -18.02
C VAL A 978 10.15 -22.85 -17.99
N THR A 979 10.13 -21.59 -17.55
CA THR A 979 11.28 -20.67 -17.61
C THR A 979 12.50 -21.20 -16.86
N TYR A 980 12.36 -21.52 -15.57
CA TYR A 980 13.52 -21.79 -14.71
C TYR A 980 14.22 -23.12 -15.03
N PRO A 981 13.51 -24.23 -15.31
CA PRO A 981 14.15 -25.46 -15.77
C PRO A 981 14.89 -25.28 -17.08
N PHE A 982 14.30 -24.56 -18.03
CA PHE A 982 14.99 -24.29 -19.27
C PHE A 982 16.24 -23.41 -19.04
N GLN A 983 16.12 -22.35 -18.25
CA GLN A 983 17.21 -21.41 -17.99
C GLN A 983 18.39 -22.03 -17.22
N ASN A 984 18.12 -22.79 -16.14
CA ASN A 984 19.19 -23.25 -15.22
C ASN A 984 19.54 -24.74 -15.37
N PHE A 985 18.87 -25.46 -16.27
CA PHE A 985 19.19 -26.86 -16.58
C PHE A 985 19.40 -27.07 -18.08
N ALA A 986 18.40 -26.75 -18.92
CA ALA A 986 18.50 -27.02 -20.36
C ALA A 986 19.60 -26.17 -21.02
N LEU A 987 19.64 -24.87 -20.76
CA LEU A 987 20.63 -23.96 -21.35
C LEU A 987 22.07 -24.30 -20.96
N PRO A 988 22.42 -24.57 -19.68
CA PRO A 988 23.76 -25.03 -19.31
C PRO A 988 24.16 -26.30 -20.05
N LEU A 989 23.26 -27.28 -20.15
CA LEU A 989 23.52 -28.54 -20.84
C LEU A 989 23.70 -28.32 -22.36
N MET A 990 22.89 -27.47 -22.98
CA MET A 990 23.08 -27.05 -24.38
C MET A 990 24.42 -26.32 -24.58
N ALA A 991 24.81 -25.44 -23.65
CA ALA A 991 26.08 -24.73 -23.73
C ALA A 991 27.26 -25.72 -23.70
N VAL A 992 27.26 -26.67 -22.76
CA VAL A 992 28.29 -27.73 -22.72
C VAL A 992 28.28 -28.58 -23.99
N THR A 993 27.10 -28.88 -24.53
CA THR A 993 26.99 -29.67 -25.77
C THR A 993 27.58 -28.93 -26.98
N LEU A 994 27.43 -27.61 -27.04
CA LEU A 994 27.82 -26.80 -28.20
C LEU A 994 29.28 -26.35 -28.21
N VAL A 995 29.88 -26.06 -27.05
CA VAL A 995 31.26 -25.54 -26.98
C VAL A 995 32.18 -26.41 -26.13
N GLY A 996 31.69 -27.51 -25.57
CA GLY A 996 32.48 -28.39 -24.70
C GLY A 996 32.71 -27.79 -23.32
N GLN A 997 33.80 -28.20 -22.66
CA GLN A 997 34.12 -27.71 -21.30
C GLN A 997 34.65 -26.28 -21.29
N ALA A 998 35.35 -25.87 -22.36
CA ALA A 998 35.89 -24.53 -22.52
C ALA A 998 34.82 -23.60 -23.14
N GLY A 999 34.56 -22.45 -22.53
CA GLY A 999 33.61 -21.46 -23.08
C GLY A 999 32.13 -21.72 -22.75
N LYS A 1000 31.81 -22.80 -22.02
CA LYS A 1000 30.43 -23.13 -21.62
C LYS A 1000 29.80 -22.04 -20.75
N ALA A 1001 30.57 -21.43 -19.84
CA ALA A 1001 30.06 -20.39 -18.97
C ALA A 1001 29.87 -19.08 -19.73
N LEU A 1002 30.77 -18.76 -20.66
CA LEU A 1002 30.62 -17.63 -21.58
C LEU A 1002 29.36 -17.78 -22.44
N LEU A 1003 29.15 -18.94 -23.07
CA LEU A 1003 27.96 -19.16 -23.90
C LEU A 1003 26.68 -19.11 -23.05
N LEU A 1004 26.65 -19.74 -21.87
CA LEU A 1004 25.52 -19.63 -20.95
C LEU A 1004 25.25 -18.18 -20.52
N GLY A 1005 26.31 -17.41 -20.22
CA GLY A 1005 26.23 -15.98 -19.91
C GLY A 1005 25.64 -15.16 -21.06
N LYS A 1006 26.04 -15.45 -22.31
CA LYS A 1006 25.46 -14.81 -23.50
C LYS A 1006 23.99 -15.17 -23.70
N LEU A 1007 23.61 -16.45 -23.55
CA LEU A 1007 22.23 -16.91 -23.73
C LEU A 1007 21.28 -16.34 -22.66
N THR A 1008 21.71 -16.36 -21.40
CA THR A 1008 20.96 -15.72 -20.30
C THR A 1008 20.90 -14.21 -20.49
N GLY A 1009 22.01 -13.58 -20.83
CA GLY A 1009 22.05 -12.16 -21.16
C GLY A 1009 21.08 -11.79 -22.29
N ALA A 1010 20.93 -12.63 -23.32
CA ALA A 1010 19.97 -12.44 -24.42
C ALA A 1010 18.51 -12.47 -23.94
N LEU A 1011 18.19 -13.42 -23.06
CA LEU A 1011 16.88 -13.53 -22.41
C LEU A 1011 16.52 -12.24 -21.66
N PHE A 1012 17.46 -11.72 -20.87
CA PHE A 1012 17.22 -10.50 -20.12
C PHE A 1012 17.24 -9.28 -21.04
N PHE A 1013 18.06 -9.25 -22.09
CA PHE A 1013 18.04 -8.15 -23.04
C PHE A 1013 16.71 -8.04 -23.80
N GLY A 1014 16.11 -9.16 -24.21
CA GLY A 1014 14.76 -9.17 -24.76
C GLY A 1014 13.74 -8.61 -23.77
N THR A 1015 13.81 -9.04 -22.51
CA THR A 1015 12.98 -8.52 -21.42
C THR A 1015 13.17 -7.01 -21.24
N LEU A 1016 14.41 -6.51 -21.38
CA LEU A 1016 14.77 -5.12 -21.17
C LEU A 1016 14.13 -4.23 -22.24
N ILE A 1017 14.24 -4.62 -23.52
CA ILE A 1017 13.62 -3.92 -24.66
C ILE A 1017 12.12 -3.75 -24.43
N ALA A 1018 11.44 -4.83 -24.01
CA ALA A 1018 10.00 -4.79 -23.84
C ALA A 1018 9.56 -4.06 -22.56
N ASN A 1019 10.36 -4.09 -21.48
CA ASN A 1019 10.05 -3.37 -20.25
C ASN A 1019 10.35 -1.86 -20.36
N SER A 1020 11.40 -1.45 -21.07
CA SER A 1020 11.75 -0.03 -21.24
C SER A 1020 10.69 0.77 -22.00
N SER A 1021 9.87 0.11 -22.82
CA SER A 1021 8.73 0.75 -23.49
C SER A 1021 7.52 0.97 -22.56
N GLN A 1022 7.42 0.20 -21.46
CA GLN A 1022 6.28 0.23 -20.53
C GLN A 1022 6.54 1.03 -19.26
N VAL A 1023 7.81 1.28 -18.93
CA VAL A 1023 8.19 1.99 -17.72
C VAL A 1023 7.79 3.47 -17.80
N LYS A 1024 6.95 3.89 -16.85
CA LYS A 1024 6.63 5.30 -16.62
C LYS A 1024 7.51 5.87 -15.54
N LEU A 1025 8.38 6.78 -15.95
CA LEU A 1025 9.14 7.61 -15.02
C LEU A 1025 8.61 9.05 -15.04
N PRO A 1026 8.69 9.77 -13.92
CA PRO A 1026 8.43 11.20 -13.91
C PRO A 1026 9.42 11.94 -14.82
N ASP A 1027 9.00 13.09 -15.34
CA ASP A 1027 9.90 13.97 -16.10
C ASP A 1027 11.07 14.40 -15.21
N VAL A 1028 12.27 14.32 -15.76
CA VAL A 1028 13.50 14.79 -15.11
C VAL A 1028 13.87 16.13 -15.70
N ARG A 1029 14.21 17.10 -14.83
CA ARG A 1029 14.75 18.38 -15.27
C ARG A 1029 16.24 18.19 -15.54
N ILE A 1030 16.61 18.15 -16.80
CA ILE A 1030 18.02 18.13 -17.22
C ILE A 1030 18.44 19.60 -17.38
N PRO A 1031 19.59 20.01 -16.81
CA PRO A 1031 20.15 21.34 -17.09
C PRO A 1031 20.19 21.60 -18.60
N LEU A 1032 19.86 22.81 -19.04
CA LEU A 1032 19.85 23.27 -20.45
C LEU A 1032 18.74 22.69 -21.36
N ILE A 1033 18.29 21.45 -21.17
CA ILE A 1033 17.26 20.80 -22.02
C ILE A 1033 15.85 21.02 -21.46
N GLY A 1034 15.72 21.33 -20.17
CA GLY A 1034 14.43 21.54 -19.51
C GLY A 1034 13.83 20.22 -18.98
N ARG A 1035 12.50 20.11 -18.98
CA ARG A 1035 11.80 18.89 -18.53
C ARG A 1035 11.83 17.85 -19.65
N PHE A 1036 12.48 16.73 -19.38
CA PHE A 1036 12.62 15.63 -20.33
C PHE A 1036 12.02 14.34 -19.75
N PRO A 1037 11.23 13.57 -20.51
CA PRO A 1037 10.65 12.33 -19.99
C PRO A 1037 11.74 11.30 -19.68
N ALA A 1038 11.96 10.95 -18.42
CA ALA A 1038 13.04 10.04 -18.04
C ALA A 1038 12.91 8.64 -18.66
N GLN A 1039 11.71 8.25 -19.06
CA GLN A 1039 11.48 7.05 -19.87
C GLN A 1039 12.32 7.05 -21.16
N ARG A 1040 12.46 8.20 -21.83
CA ARG A 1040 13.24 8.33 -23.07
C ARG A 1040 14.73 8.12 -22.83
N LEU A 1041 15.24 8.50 -21.66
CA LEU A 1041 16.63 8.23 -21.26
C LEU A 1041 16.89 6.72 -21.11
N ILE A 1042 15.95 5.99 -20.47
CA ILE A 1042 16.06 4.53 -20.37
C ILE A 1042 16.01 3.90 -21.76
N GLN A 1043 15.06 4.29 -22.61
CA GLN A 1043 14.96 3.77 -23.97
C GLN A 1043 16.25 4.01 -24.76
N ALA A 1044 16.78 5.23 -24.73
CA ALA A 1044 18.06 5.56 -25.36
C ALA A 1044 19.21 4.69 -24.82
N GLY A 1045 19.27 4.47 -23.51
CA GLY A 1045 20.25 3.57 -22.89
C GLY A 1045 20.14 2.13 -23.39
N VAL A 1046 18.92 1.59 -23.55
CA VAL A 1046 18.71 0.24 -24.08
C VAL A 1046 19.05 0.14 -25.57
N LEU A 1047 18.78 1.18 -26.36
CA LEU A 1047 19.20 1.25 -27.77
C LEU A 1047 20.73 1.30 -27.89
N ALA A 1048 21.40 2.11 -27.07
CA ALA A 1048 22.86 2.15 -27.00
C ALA A 1048 23.44 0.79 -26.58
N LEU A 1049 22.78 0.08 -25.65
CA LEU A 1049 23.14 -1.27 -25.26
C LEU A 1049 23.01 -2.26 -26.44
N ALA A 1050 21.94 -2.15 -27.23
CA ALA A 1050 21.75 -2.94 -28.46
C ALA A 1050 22.89 -2.72 -29.45
N ALA A 1051 23.20 -1.46 -29.74
CA ALA A 1051 24.26 -1.06 -30.65
C ALA A 1051 25.62 -1.60 -30.17
N THR A 1052 25.94 -1.36 -28.90
CA THR A 1052 27.21 -1.76 -28.28
C THR A 1052 27.38 -3.27 -28.34
N TRP A 1053 26.35 -4.02 -27.99
CA TRP A 1053 26.42 -5.48 -28.01
C TRP A 1053 26.59 -6.03 -29.42
N VAL A 1054 25.85 -5.53 -30.41
CA VAL A 1054 26.02 -6.01 -31.80
C VAL A 1054 27.39 -5.60 -32.34
N TYR A 1055 27.84 -4.38 -32.07
CA TYR A 1055 29.15 -3.88 -32.50
C TYR A 1055 30.33 -4.60 -31.85
N THR A 1056 30.20 -5.08 -30.61
CA THR A 1056 31.33 -5.73 -29.89
C THR A 1056 31.24 -7.25 -29.88
N GLY A 1057 30.03 -7.82 -29.96
CA GLY A 1057 29.79 -9.24 -29.71
C GLY A 1057 29.25 -10.00 -30.92
N LEU A 1058 28.17 -9.52 -31.56
CA LEU A 1058 27.48 -10.28 -32.63
C LEU A 1058 28.15 -10.09 -34.01
N ALA A 1059 28.49 -8.85 -34.35
CA ALA A 1059 29.14 -8.47 -35.60
C ALA A 1059 30.26 -7.46 -35.28
N PRO A 1060 31.39 -7.93 -34.71
CA PRO A 1060 32.48 -7.08 -34.25
C PRO A 1060 32.90 -6.03 -35.30
N GLY A 1061 32.86 -4.74 -34.94
CA GLY A 1061 33.26 -3.64 -35.80
C GLY A 1061 32.22 -3.18 -36.84
N SER A 1062 31.10 -3.90 -37.00
CA SER A 1062 30.09 -3.57 -38.01
C SER A 1062 29.11 -2.49 -37.52
N LEU A 1063 29.36 -1.24 -37.93
CA LEU A 1063 28.46 -0.12 -37.66
C LEU A 1063 27.07 -0.31 -38.30
N LEU A 1064 27.01 -0.93 -39.49
CA LEU A 1064 25.74 -1.22 -40.16
C LEU A 1064 24.90 -2.21 -39.34
N ALA A 1065 25.50 -3.29 -38.84
CA ALA A 1065 24.79 -4.24 -37.99
C ALA A 1065 24.32 -3.59 -36.68
N ALA A 1066 25.14 -2.73 -36.08
CA ALA A 1066 24.76 -1.97 -34.88
C ALA A 1066 23.58 -1.02 -35.15
N ALA A 1067 23.57 -0.32 -36.29
CA ALA A 1067 22.47 0.55 -36.69
C ALA A 1067 21.17 -0.23 -36.94
N VAL A 1068 21.26 -1.40 -37.62
CA VAL A 1068 20.12 -2.31 -37.81
C VAL A 1068 19.59 -2.81 -36.46
N ALA A 1069 20.48 -3.13 -35.51
CA ALA A 1069 20.09 -3.55 -34.17
C ALA A 1069 19.35 -2.46 -33.39
N VAL A 1070 19.80 -1.20 -33.50
CA VAL A 1070 19.09 -0.04 -32.93
C VAL A 1070 17.71 0.12 -33.57
N ALA A 1071 17.63 0.08 -34.89
CA ALA A 1071 16.36 0.19 -35.62
C ALA A 1071 15.39 -0.94 -35.22
N ALA A 1072 15.88 -2.18 -35.14
CA ALA A 1072 15.10 -3.33 -34.70
C ALA A 1072 14.64 -3.18 -33.24
N ALA A 1073 15.53 -2.83 -32.31
CA ALA A 1073 15.18 -2.62 -30.91
C ALA A 1073 14.18 -1.47 -30.73
N ALA A 1074 14.32 -0.37 -31.49
CA ALA A 1074 13.38 0.74 -31.48
C ALA A 1074 12.01 0.33 -32.03
N GLY A 1075 11.98 -0.41 -33.14
CA GLY A 1075 10.75 -0.99 -33.70
C GLY A 1075 10.05 -1.94 -32.72
N LEU A 1076 10.83 -2.77 -32.01
CA LEU A 1076 10.32 -3.66 -30.96
C LEU A 1076 9.81 -2.88 -29.75
N MET A 1077 10.49 -1.82 -29.30
CA MET A 1077 9.99 -0.94 -28.23
C MET A 1077 8.69 -0.24 -28.63
N TRP A 1078 8.59 0.21 -29.89
CA TRP A 1078 7.38 0.79 -30.43
C TRP A 1078 6.25 -0.23 -30.45
N LEU A 1079 6.47 -1.45 -30.95
CA LEU A 1079 5.47 -2.50 -30.93
C LEU A 1079 5.04 -2.82 -29.49
N ALA A 1080 6.01 -2.96 -28.58
CA ALA A 1080 5.80 -3.26 -27.18
C ALA A 1080 4.91 -2.22 -26.46
N SER A 1081 5.01 -0.94 -26.81
CA SER A 1081 4.17 0.10 -26.20
C SER A 1081 2.70 0.04 -26.63
N HIS A 1082 2.39 -0.66 -27.73
CA HIS A 1082 1.03 -0.85 -28.24
C HIS A 1082 0.40 -2.19 -27.81
N ILE A 1083 1.19 -3.10 -27.22
CA ILE A 1083 0.66 -4.39 -26.76
C ILE A 1083 -0.03 -4.20 -25.39
N THR A 1084 -1.28 -4.64 -25.33
CA THR A 1084 -2.11 -4.63 -24.12
C THR A 1084 -1.63 -5.65 -23.08
N GLN A 1085 -2.03 -5.54 -21.79
CA GLN A 1085 -1.69 -6.59 -20.80
C GLN A 1085 -2.21 -7.97 -21.25
N LYS A 1086 -3.40 -8.01 -21.84
CA LYS A 1086 -3.99 -9.23 -22.43
C LYS A 1086 -3.12 -9.73 -23.59
N GLY A 1087 -2.61 -8.82 -24.41
CA GLY A 1087 -1.70 -9.11 -25.52
C GLY A 1087 -0.39 -9.74 -25.04
N TRP A 1088 0.27 -9.16 -24.04
CA TRP A 1088 1.53 -9.70 -23.49
C TRP A 1088 1.38 -11.13 -22.96
N ILE A 1089 0.31 -11.39 -22.22
CA ILE A 1089 0.01 -12.73 -21.72
C ILE A 1089 -0.21 -13.72 -22.87
N LYS A 1090 -0.88 -13.31 -23.97
CA LYS A 1090 -1.06 -14.18 -25.16
C LYS A 1090 0.26 -14.42 -25.90
N PHE A 1091 1.02 -13.35 -26.13
CA PHE A 1091 2.26 -13.39 -26.89
C PHE A 1091 3.41 -14.07 -26.13
N LEU A 1092 3.30 -14.25 -24.82
CA LEU A 1092 4.14 -15.23 -24.10
C LEU A 1092 4.08 -16.61 -24.76
N GLY A 1093 2.94 -17.00 -25.34
CA GLY A 1093 2.84 -18.22 -26.13
C GLY A 1093 3.75 -18.23 -27.35
N LEU A 1094 3.91 -17.10 -28.06
CA LEU A 1094 4.88 -17.01 -29.17
C LEU A 1094 6.32 -17.13 -28.66
N GLY A 1095 6.63 -16.48 -27.53
CA GLY A 1095 7.94 -16.61 -26.88
C GLY A 1095 8.28 -18.05 -26.53
N LEU A 1096 7.31 -18.84 -26.05
CA LEU A 1096 7.50 -20.26 -25.76
C LEU A 1096 7.66 -21.09 -27.04
N LEU A 1097 6.89 -20.81 -28.10
CA LEU A 1097 7.02 -21.52 -29.37
C LEU A 1097 8.38 -21.29 -30.04
N ALA A 1098 9.07 -20.18 -29.75
CA ALA A 1098 10.42 -19.93 -30.26
C ALA A 1098 11.42 -21.03 -29.87
N VAL A 1099 11.17 -21.79 -28.79
CA VAL A 1099 12.03 -22.92 -28.38
C VAL A 1099 12.14 -24.05 -29.41
N TRP A 1100 11.25 -24.08 -30.42
CA TRP A 1100 11.39 -24.98 -31.57
C TRP A 1100 12.47 -24.57 -32.58
N LEU A 1101 12.85 -23.28 -32.63
CA LEU A 1101 13.81 -22.78 -33.62
C LEU A 1101 15.18 -23.48 -33.53
N PRO A 1102 15.80 -23.65 -32.34
CA PRO A 1102 17.07 -24.35 -32.23
C PRO A 1102 16.95 -25.82 -32.65
N PHE A 1103 15.83 -26.48 -32.34
CA PHE A 1103 15.60 -27.85 -32.76
C PHE A 1103 15.58 -27.96 -34.29
N LEU A 1104 14.81 -27.12 -34.98
CA LEU A 1104 14.74 -27.10 -36.44
C LEU A 1104 16.10 -26.82 -37.10
N VAL A 1105 16.86 -25.85 -36.58
CA VAL A 1105 18.20 -25.55 -37.09
C VAL A 1105 19.17 -26.71 -36.85
N TRP A 1106 19.05 -27.41 -35.72
CA TRP A 1106 19.93 -28.52 -35.36
C TRP A 1106 19.60 -29.81 -36.12
N THR A 1107 18.34 -30.15 -36.32
CA THR A 1107 17.92 -31.40 -36.98
C THR A 1107 17.74 -31.26 -38.49
N THR A 1108 17.46 -30.05 -38.96
CA THR A 1108 17.21 -29.77 -40.38
C THR A 1108 17.99 -28.53 -40.84
N PRO A 1109 19.34 -28.56 -40.78
CA PRO A 1109 20.17 -27.40 -41.15
C PRO A 1109 19.94 -26.93 -42.59
N ALA A 1110 19.52 -27.83 -43.49
CA ALA A 1110 19.17 -27.49 -44.87
C ALA A 1110 17.97 -26.52 -45.01
N LEU A 1111 17.06 -26.49 -44.04
CA LEU A 1111 15.91 -25.57 -44.07
C LEU A 1111 16.29 -24.12 -43.71
N VAL A 1112 17.38 -23.93 -42.96
CA VAL A 1112 17.84 -22.61 -42.51
C VAL A 1112 19.36 -22.52 -42.63
N PRO A 1113 19.93 -22.60 -43.86
CA PRO A 1113 21.37 -22.81 -44.07
C PRO A 1113 22.24 -21.64 -43.59
N PHE A 1114 21.65 -20.46 -43.38
CA PHE A 1114 22.34 -19.25 -42.95
C PHE A 1114 22.37 -19.07 -41.42
N MET A 1115 21.77 -19.97 -40.64
CA MET A 1115 21.66 -19.82 -39.18
C MET A 1115 22.38 -20.97 -38.46
N SER A 1116 23.35 -20.63 -37.61
CA SER A 1116 23.96 -21.61 -36.71
C SER A 1116 23.03 -21.93 -35.54
N VAL A 1117 23.21 -23.09 -34.91
CA VAL A 1117 22.45 -23.47 -33.70
C VAL A 1117 22.65 -22.47 -32.56
N GLN A 1118 23.87 -21.93 -32.40
CA GLN A 1118 24.15 -20.90 -31.40
C GLN A 1118 23.36 -19.63 -31.67
N THR A 1119 23.31 -19.17 -32.92
CA THR A 1119 22.51 -18.01 -33.34
C THR A 1119 21.01 -18.26 -33.14
N ALA A 1120 20.53 -19.47 -33.46
CA ALA A 1120 19.15 -19.89 -33.24
C ALA A 1120 18.76 -19.86 -31.76
N LEU A 1121 19.61 -20.40 -30.87
CA LEU A 1121 19.41 -20.34 -29.41
C LEU A 1121 19.41 -18.91 -28.88
N PHE A 1122 20.34 -18.09 -29.37
CA PHE A 1122 20.40 -16.69 -28.99
C PHE A 1122 19.10 -15.96 -29.35
N LEU A 1123 18.65 -16.09 -30.61
CA LEU A 1123 17.42 -15.47 -31.08
C LEU A 1123 16.20 -15.98 -30.31
N THR A 1124 16.17 -17.27 -30.01
CA THR A 1124 15.14 -17.90 -29.18
C THR A 1124 15.08 -17.26 -27.80
N MET A 1125 16.22 -17.06 -27.14
CA MET A 1125 16.28 -16.41 -25.82
C MET A 1125 15.87 -14.95 -25.87
N LEU A 1126 16.32 -14.22 -26.88
CA LEU A 1126 15.90 -12.83 -27.10
C LEU A 1126 14.37 -12.72 -27.25
N ILE A 1127 13.78 -13.54 -28.14
CA ILE A 1127 12.33 -13.56 -28.39
C ILE A 1127 11.57 -14.01 -27.13
N TYR A 1128 12.03 -15.08 -26.48
CA TYR A 1128 11.40 -15.56 -25.26
C TYR A 1128 11.42 -14.51 -24.15
N GLY A 1129 12.54 -13.80 -23.99
CA GLY A 1129 12.71 -12.70 -23.04
C GLY A 1129 11.76 -11.55 -23.31
N MET A 1130 11.65 -11.15 -24.58
CA MET A 1130 10.79 -10.06 -25.03
C MET A 1130 9.33 -10.26 -24.64
N PHE A 1131 8.83 -11.49 -24.59
CA PHE A 1131 7.45 -11.76 -24.19
C PHE A 1131 7.30 -12.20 -22.73
N SER A 1132 8.25 -12.95 -22.18
CA SER A 1132 8.18 -13.47 -20.82
C SER A 1132 8.31 -12.39 -19.76
N GLY A 1133 9.18 -11.40 -19.97
CA GLY A 1133 9.40 -10.28 -19.07
C GLY A 1133 8.13 -9.44 -18.84
N PRO A 1134 7.57 -8.82 -19.89
CA PRO A 1134 6.31 -8.09 -19.81
C PRO A 1134 5.17 -8.90 -19.21
N ALA A 1135 5.02 -10.18 -19.60
CA ALA A 1135 3.95 -11.02 -19.06
C ALA A 1135 4.08 -11.21 -17.54
N ILE A 1136 5.30 -11.35 -17.00
CA ILE A 1136 5.54 -11.37 -15.54
C ILE A 1136 5.12 -10.05 -14.91
N VAL A 1137 5.46 -8.91 -15.52
CA VAL A 1137 5.04 -7.59 -15.04
C VAL A 1137 3.52 -7.46 -15.08
N SER A 1138 2.85 -7.97 -16.12
CA SER A 1138 1.39 -8.04 -16.25
C SER A 1138 0.77 -8.82 -15.09
N PHE A 1139 1.27 -10.03 -14.83
CA PHE A 1139 0.77 -10.87 -13.75
C PHE A 1139 1.00 -10.24 -12.38
N SER A 1140 2.19 -9.69 -12.13
CA SER A 1140 2.53 -9.06 -10.85
C SER A 1140 1.68 -7.82 -10.59
N THR A 1141 1.54 -6.94 -11.60
CA THR A 1141 0.72 -5.72 -11.50
C THR A 1141 -0.74 -6.08 -11.27
N TYR A 1142 -1.27 -7.02 -12.06
CA TYR A 1142 -2.65 -7.46 -11.92
C TYR A 1142 -2.92 -8.12 -10.55
N MET A 1143 -1.98 -8.92 -10.04
CA MET A 1143 -2.09 -9.48 -8.70
C MET A 1143 -2.08 -8.37 -7.63
N GLN A 1144 -1.17 -7.41 -7.71
CA GLN A 1144 -1.07 -6.29 -6.76
C GLN A 1144 -2.34 -5.43 -6.73
N THR A 1145 -2.83 -5.01 -7.89
CA THR A 1145 -4.03 -4.16 -8.01
C THR A 1145 -5.29 -4.86 -7.47
N ASN A 1146 -5.35 -6.19 -7.55
CA ASN A 1146 -6.53 -6.94 -7.11
C ASN A 1146 -6.40 -7.49 -5.68
N THR A 1147 -5.34 -7.18 -4.93
CA THR A 1147 -5.11 -7.70 -3.57
C THR A 1147 -5.34 -6.62 -2.53
N LYS A 1148 -6.07 -6.95 -1.45
CA LYS A 1148 -6.22 -6.03 -0.31
C LYS A 1148 -4.86 -5.64 0.22
N LYS A 1149 -4.66 -4.35 0.44
CA LYS A 1149 -3.39 -3.79 0.94
C LYS A 1149 -2.86 -4.45 2.22
N THR A 1150 -3.74 -5.01 3.05
CA THR A 1150 -3.44 -5.72 4.31
C THR A 1150 -2.98 -7.17 4.11
N ASP A 1151 -3.31 -7.79 2.97
CA ASP A 1151 -3.07 -9.20 2.71
C ASP A 1151 -1.99 -9.45 1.63
N LEU A 1152 -1.36 -8.39 1.09
CA LEU A 1152 -0.30 -8.52 0.07
C LEU A 1152 0.79 -9.52 0.46
N GLY A 1153 1.31 -9.46 1.68
CA GLY A 1153 2.36 -10.39 2.14
C GLY A 1153 1.91 -11.85 2.09
N LYS A 1154 0.66 -12.14 2.46
CA LYS A 1154 0.08 -13.49 2.41
C LYS A 1154 -0.09 -13.99 0.97
N VAL A 1155 -0.59 -13.13 0.08
CA VAL A 1155 -0.79 -13.46 -1.33
C VAL A 1155 0.54 -13.66 -2.06
N PHE A 1156 1.54 -12.80 -1.81
CA PHE A 1156 2.89 -12.97 -2.36
C PHE A 1156 3.59 -14.22 -1.82
N GLY A 1157 3.49 -14.50 -0.52
CA GLY A 1157 4.02 -15.74 0.06
C GLY A 1157 3.38 -16.98 -0.56
N THR A 1158 2.07 -16.94 -0.79
CA THR A 1158 1.33 -17.99 -1.50
C THR A 1158 1.81 -18.13 -2.95
N SER A 1159 1.89 -17.02 -3.69
CA SER A 1159 2.36 -17.01 -5.07
C SER A 1159 3.77 -17.55 -5.21
N SER A 1160 4.69 -17.14 -4.32
CA SER A 1160 6.06 -17.65 -4.25
C SER A 1160 6.08 -19.16 -4.00
N SER A 1161 5.23 -19.67 -3.11
CA SER A 1161 5.14 -21.11 -2.84
C SER A 1161 4.69 -21.91 -4.06
N PHE A 1162 3.67 -21.42 -4.80
CA PHE A 1162 3.21 -22.06 -6.04
C PHE A 1162 4.28 -21.99 -7.15
N ILE A 1163 4.95 -20.85 -7.30
CA ILE A 1163 6.06 -20.64 -8.24
C ILE A 1163 7.16 -21.66 -7.96
N ASN A 1164 7.64 -21.75 -6.72
CA ASN A 1164 8.71 -22.67 -6.33
C ASN A 1164 8.31 -24.13 -6.50
N THR A 1165 7.06 -24.47 -6.20
CA THR A 1165 6.53 -25.82 -6.44
C THR A 1165 6.53 -26.16 -7.92
N SER A 1166 6.09 -25.22 -8.75
CA SER A 1166 5.97 -25.44 -10.20
C SER A 1166 7.36 -25.48 -10.86
N THR A 1167 8.30 -24.66 -10.39
CA THR A 1167 9.72 -24.72 -10.75
C THR A 1167 10.34 -26.06 -10.37
N SER A 1168 10.08 -26.54 -9.15
CA SER A 1168 10.51 -27.87 -8.68
C SER A 1168 9.99 -28.99 -9.59
N MET A 1169 8.69 -28.99 -9.90
CA MET A 1169 8.07 -29.94 -10.82
C MET A 1169 8.70 -29.87 -12.21
N GLY A 1170 8.94 -28.67 -12.74
CA GLY A 1170 9.55 -28.49 -14.05
C GLY A 1170 10.99 -29.02 -14.12
N TYR A 1171 11.81 -28.81 -13.08
CA TYR A 1171 13.13 -29.45 -12.98
C TYR A 1171 13.03 -30.97 -12.90
N GLY A 1172 12.09 -31.49 -12.11
CA GLY A 1172 11.87 -32.93 -11.99
C GLY A 1172 11.46 -33.59 -13.30
N LEU A 1173 10.53 -32.97 -14.05
CA LEU A 1173 10.10 -33.45 -15.37
C LEU A 1173 11.24 -33.39 -16.39
N LEU A 1174 12.02 -32.32 -16.39
CA LEU A 1174 13.15 -32.17 -17.31
C LEU A 1174 14.30 -33.14 -16.97
N SER A 1175 14.57 -33.36 -15.69
CA SER A 1175 15.53 -34.37 -15.19
C SER A 1175 15.11 -35.78 -15.61
N LEU A 1176 13.84 -36.12 -15.46
CA LEU A 1176 13.27 -37.40 -15.90
C LEU A 1176 13.39 -37.56 -17.43
N GLY A 1177 13.05 -36.52 -18.19
CA GLY A 1177 13.23 -36.52 -19.65
C GLY A 1177 14.70 -36.73 -20.06
N ALA A 1178 15.63 -36.06 -19.38
CA ALA A 1178 17.07 -36.22 -19.62
C ALA A 1178 17.59 -37.61 -19.25
N GLY A 1179 17.00 -38.24 -18.22
CA GLY A 1179 17.32 -39.62 -17.83
C GLY A 1179 16.78 -40.67 -18.81
N MET A 1180 15.59 -40.44 -19.39
CA MET A 1180 14.92 -41.40 -20.28
C MET A 1180 15.37 -41.32 -21.75
N LEU A 1181 15.65 -40.12 -22.26
CA LEU A 1181 15.84 -39.87 -23.70
C LEU A 1181 17.30 -39.67 -24.12
N THR A 1182 18.24 -40.11 -23.28
CA THR A 1182 19.65 -39.69 -23.28
C THR A 1182 19.82 -38.20 -23.01
N THR A 1183 20.88 -37.80 -22.33
CA THR A 1183 21.17 -36.38 -22.03
C THR A 1183 21.61 -35.58 -23.26
N ALA A 1184 21.54 -36.16 -24.46
CA ALA A 1184 22.06 -35.57 -25.68
C ALA A 1184 21.03 -34.63 -26.33
N PHE A 1185 21.40 -33.36 -26.48
CA PHE A 1185 20.76 -32.47 -27.45
C PHE A 1185 21.18 -32.88 -28.87
N PRO A 1186 20.27 -32.82 -29.87
CA PRO A 1186 19.00 -32.09 -29.86
C PRO A 1186 17.77 -32.87 -29.39
N THR A 1187 17.82 -34.19 -29.17
CA THR A 1187 16.63 -35.04 -28.91
C THR A 1187 15.78 -34.56 -27.73
N LEU A 1188 16.42 -34.09 -26.65
CA LEU A 1188 15.72 -33.55 -25.47
C LEU A 1188 14.88 -32.29 -25.78
N LEU A 1189 15.12 -31.58 -26.89
CA LEU A 1189 14.29 -30.44 -27.30
C LEU A 1189 12.88 -30.87 -27.76
N VAL A 1190 12.66 -32.10 -28.21
CA VAL A 1190 11.33 -32.57 -28.63
C VAL A 1190 10.32 -32.54 -27.49
N PRO A 1191 10.53 -33.24 -26.34
CA PRO A 1191 9.59 -33.18 -25.22
C PRO A 1191 9.51 -31.78 -24.60
N ILE A 1192 10.61 -31.01 -24.58
CA ILE A 1192 10.58 -29.60 -24.14
C ILE A 1192 9.68 -28.78 -25.06
N GLY A 1193 9.86 -28.90 -26.38
CA GLY A 1193 9.09 -28.17 -27.39
C GLY A 1193 7.60 -28.50 -27.32
N ILE A 1194 7.24 -29.76 -27.09
CA ILE A 1194 5.83 -30.17 -26.89
C ILE A 1194 5.25 -29.52 -25.62
N ALA A 1195 5.97 -29.61 -24.49
CA ALA A 1195 5.53 -28.99 -23.24
C ALA A 1195 5.36 -27.46 -23.39
N TYR A 1196 6.27 -26.82 -24.12
CA TYR A 1196 6.24 -25.39 -24.42
C TYR A 1196 5.10 -25.00 -25.35
N ALA A 1197 4.76 -25.82 -26.35
CA ALA A 1197 3.60 -25.60 -27.21
C ALA A 1197 2.28 -25.71 -26.42
N LEU A 1198 2.19 -26.67 -25.48
CA LEU A 1198 1.03 -26.79 -24.59
C LEU A 1198 0.91 -25.60 -23.64
N ALA A 1199 2.04 -25.16 -23.06
CA ALA A 1199 2.08 -23.96 -22.23
C ALA A 1199 1.70 -22.70 -23.05
N ALA A 1200 2.17 -22.60 -24.30
CA ALA A 1200 1.82 -21.52 -25.21
C ALA A 1200 0.30 -21.44 -25.45
N LEU A 1201 -0.34 -22.59 -25.71
CA LEU A 1201 -1.79 -22.68 -25.85
C LEU A 1201 -2.52 -22.27 -24.56
N ALA A 1202 -1.98 -22.64 -23.39
CA ALA A 1202 -2.54 -22.25 -22.11
C ALA A 1202 -2.47 -20.72 -21.89
N PHE A 1203 -1.33 -20.09 -22.18
CA PHE A 1203 -1.15 -18.64 -22.08
C PHE A 1203 -1.99 -17.86 -23.09
N TRP A 1204 -2.16 -18.37 -24.30
CA TRP A 1204 -3.06 -17.80 -25.30
C TRP A 1204 -4.52 -17.70 -24.78
N ARG A 1205 -4.95 -18.68 -23.98
CA ARG A 1205 -6.29 -18.74 -23.38
C ARG A 1205 -6.38 -18.07 -22.01
N ALA A 1206 -5.26 -17.76 -21.36
CA ALA A 1206 -5.20 -17.24 -19.99
C ALA A 1206 -6.02 -15.95 -19.77
N PRO A 1207 -6.03 -14.94 -20.66
CA PRO A 1207 -6.79 -13.71 -20.42
C PRO A 1207 -8.30 -13.93 -20.20
N ARG A 1208 -8.88 -15.01 -20.74
CA ARG A 1208 -10.29 -15.36 -20.52
C ARG A 1208 -10.61 -15.71 -19.06
N ARG A 1209 -9.59 -16.03 -18.26
CA ARG A 1209 -9.68 -16.40 -16.83
C ARG A 1209 -9.31 -15.24 -15.88
N MET A 1210 -8.92 -14.08 -16.42
CA MET A 1210 -8.48 -12.91 -15.64
C MET A 1210 -9.29 -11.66 -16.07
N PRO A 1211 -10.57 -11.58 -15.69
CA PRO A 1211 -11.43 -10.43 -16.03
C PRO A 1211 -10.91 -9.13 -15.38
N GLY A 1212 -11.11 -7.99 -16.05
CA GLY A 1212 -10.58 -6.70 -15.58
C GLY A 1212 -9.08 -6.49 -15.78
N LEU A 1213 -8.42 -7.34 -16.58
CA LEU A 1213 -7.09 -7.00 -17.10
C LEU A 1213 -7.19 -5.66 -17.86
N PRO A 1214 -6.35 -4.66 -17.53
CA PRO A 1214 -6.36 -3.36 -18.19
C PRO A 1214 -6.27 -3.53 -19.70
N GLU A 1215 -7.14 -2.84 -20.44
CA GLU A 1215 -7.08 -2.84 -21.91
C GLU A 1215 -5.81 -2.20 -22.41
N ASN A 1216 -5.29 -1.20 -21.71
CA ASN A 1216 -3.99 -0.63 -21.99
C ASN A 1216 -2.98 -1.13 -20.96
N ALA A 1217 -1.79 -1.56 -21.41
CA ALA A 1217 -0.68 -1.87 -20.51
C ALA A 1217 -0.34 -0.69 -19.59
N VAL A 1218 -0.66 0.50 -20.08
CA VAL A 1218 -0.41 1.79 -19.49
C VAL A 1218 -1.76 2.50 -19.36
N GLN A 1219 -2.39 2.52 -18.18
CA GLN A 1219 -3.47 3.48 -17.93
C GLN A 1219 -2.89 4.87 -18.19
N LYS A 1220 -3.41 5.62 -19.17
CA LYS A 1220 -3.11 7.07 -19.24
C LYS A 1220 -3.49 7.61 -17.87
N PRO A 1221 -2.59 8.30 -17.14
CA PRO A 1221 -3.04 8.95 -15.92
C PRO A 1221 -4.21 9.81 -16.36
N ASP A 1222 -5.37 9.61 -15.74
CA ASP A 1222 -6.42 10.61 -15.83
C ASP A 1222 -5.70 11.93 -15.56
N ARG A 1223 -5.74 12.86 -16.52
CA ARG A 1223 -5.16 14.19 -16.35
C ARG A 1223 -5.96 14.83 -15.22
N GLN A 1224 -5.56 14.53 -13.99
CA GLN A 1224 -6.07 15.10 -12.74
C GLN A 1224 -5.53 16.51 -12.58
#